data_AF-A0A7X7RJJ4-F1
#
_entry.id   AF-A0A7X7RJJ4-F1
#
_cell.length_a   1.000
_cell.length_b   1.000
_cell.length_c   1.000
_cell.angle_alpha   90.00
_cell.angle_beta   90.00
_cell.angle_gamma   90.00
#
_symmetry.space_group_name_H-M   'P 1'
#
loop_
_entity.id
_entity.type
_entity.pdbx_description
1 polymer ?
#
loop_
_entity_poly.entity_id
_entity_poly.type
_entity_poly.pdbx_seq_one_letter_code
_entity_poly.pdbx_strand_id
1 'polypeptide(L)'
;TSRTLDIVKVKRWAEVCAGTPTVLDSFYRRPELSLTAPPDCPIKATLSFDDQAFRLDVESVFPQPPAASFAGRDQPVWQDEALEFFLSPWNDNQSFFQFAINAQGGIWDMAQEYDETACQVKGRTVVDLEHEKVLSYQDGVQRFQLTFPWESFRSQPPPKTRLVGFLLVQNYRSASYCWEKGQRNTHVANQGFLVFNQQPFGTGSCVLRKAEMREPQDELTFTYELKEFAAGTYQAELHLVAPDHSIARHSSQIQLQGGTETVPLVLKNAKNINGRYTITLMLHNSAGAIRADACDLINVKKVQFPFGQDVIYPQPKEVEWRDGVFAAAAGTHLQIAADASARTRRTAEIFLEKLNGFAGADRYRITAEEGPGIRLSLDPSAGPEEGYTLEVTPEGAEIRGGGEPGLFYGTVTFLHLLKLRMQRQDQAPVPCCRIVDWPDLARRAPHLWHSDLLNMPFLEKSSLAFLLDYLDIFAVGNKANVLKIRGLETFTWFEKTPEANRLNTSSRYFTLDDWRRLAEFCRDRFIDLMITLPAGGHDYWLTYGQKDLRETAWDTGDVSNPEYQRLYFSCAAELIEATGCRYFTPEGDEWWHNRQKDVPEEETIRGKTRAQVFLDFQLRLHAFLKERGVRMAMFSDMLDPLHNGGRYEMHTIIDSLPRDIILLVWSNNGRNFRYFGEKGFELWGCNTGWWTVGNPEEKPYVSGWGASAYSYGREHAFRTSSNFSFHNTWFMGGNYGWNFKSETLNFNLADNINSGVLTAAQCMFAERPCAYASEEVQVIDIARHFDAELPEVQAVQRAFGNILMQTRRQNNLNAVLVDKLHSPDLPVKGKYSTLVFLHTARENPEYRKAPGFNNRQWQLGYPIADYIVIYDDNSAEVVPIRLNLHCYWYDWQPQAGSTVFGRYLEILYDQDSKPHFLYQYEWVNPHPQKTIRSIRLTNPHSDF
;
A
#
# COMPACT_ATOMS: atom_id res chain seq x y z
N THR A 1 14.79 27.72 3.83
CA THR A 1 13.70 28.27 2.98
C THR A 1 12.42 28.33 3.80
N SER A 2 11.48 29.22 3.49
CA SER A 2 10.14 29.25 4.11
C SER A 2 9.10 28.89 3.06
N ARG A 3 8.13 28.03 3.41
CA ARG A 3 7.00 27.64 2.56
C ARG A 3 5.69 27.88 3.30
N THR A 4 4.73 28.53 2.67
CA THR A 4 3.36 28.65 3.17
C THR A 4 2.60 27.32 2.99
N LEU A 5 1.86 26.89 4.00
CA LEU A 5 0.94 25.76 3.93
C LEU A 5 -0.46 26.25 3.56
N ASP A 6 -1.18 25.48 2.74
CA ASP A 6 -2.53 25.84 2.31
C ASP A 6 -3.55 25.52 3.39
N ILE A 7 -4.34 26.51 3.81
CA ILE A 7 -5.46 26.31 4.73
C ILE A 7 -6.64 25.82 3.90
N VAL A 8 -6.97 24.53 4.01
CA VAL A 8 -7.99 23.90 3.15
C VAL A 8 -9.35 23.75 3.83
N LYS A 9 -9.39 23.76 5.17
CA LYS A 9 -10.64 23.70 5.94
C LYS A 9 -10.48 24.39 7.28
N VAL A 10 -11.46 25.22 7.63
CA VAL A 10 -11.69 25.66 9.01
C VAL A 10 -12.74 24.74 9.60
N LYS A 11 -12.45 24.09 10.72
CA LYS A 11 -13.36 23.13 11.33
C LYS A 11 -14.45 23.85 12.11
N ARG A 12 -15.67 23.36 11.96
CA ARG A 12 -16.84 23.76 12.75
C ARG A 12 -16.61 23.38 14.21
N TRP A 13 -17.13 24.21 15.09
CA TRP A 13 -17.05 23.96 16.50
C TRP A 13 -18.26 24.47 17.26
N ALA A 14 -18.41 23.99 18.48
CA ALA A 14 -19.40 24.51 19.43
C ALA A 14 -18.82 24.55 20.85
N GLU A 15 -19.15 25.63 21.56
CA GLU A 15 -18.91 25.73 22.99
C GLU A 15 -20.05 25.04 23.73
N VAL A 16 -19.73 24.05 24.56
CA VAL A 16 -20.68 23.43 25.48
C VAL A 16 -20.35 23.92 26.87
N CYS A 17 -21.30 24.59 27.52
CA CYS A 17 -21.13 25.13 28.87
C CYS A 17 -21.90 24.30 29.89
N ALA A 18 -21.31 24.09 31.07
CA ALA A 18 -21.97 23.36 32.15
C ALA A 18 -23.33 24.00 32.48
N GLY A 19 -24.40 23.20 32.50
CA GLY A 19 -25.76 23.65 32.81
C GLY A 19 -26.43 24.55 31.76
N THR A 20 -25.80 24.81 30.60
CA THR A 20 -26.40 25.59 29.51
C THR A 20 -26.52 24.74 28.24
N PRO A 21 -27.73 24.49 27.71
CA PRO A 21 -27.90 23.73 26.48
C PRO A 21 -27.31 24.45 25.26
N THR A 22 -26.48 23.76 24.49
CA THR A 22 -25.89 24.22 23.24
C THR A 22 -26.66 23.62 22.07
N VAL A 23 -27.27 24.47 21.24
CA VAL A 23 -28.02 24.03 20.05
C VAL A 23 -27.06 23.87 18.87
N LEU A 24 -27.12 22.71 18.23
CA LEU A 24 -26.53 22.44 16.93
C LEU A 24 -27.66 22.47 15.89
N ASP A 25 -27.63 23.50 15.05
CA ASP A 25 -28.50 23.64 13.88
C ASP A 25 -27.67 23.58 12.58
N SER A 26 -28.30 23.60 11.41
CA SER A 26 -27.61 23.72 10.11
C SER A 26 -26.74 22.50 9.71
N PHE A 27 -27.36 21.33 9.52
CA PHE A 27 -26.69 20.11 9.04
C PHE A 27 -26.55 20.09 7.51
N TYR A 28 -25.61 19.30 6.98
CA TYR A 28 -25.36 19.11 5.55
C TYR A 28 -25.92 17.77 5.05
N ARG A 29 -26.39 17.69 3.79
CA ARG A 29 -26.94 16.46 3.16
C ARG A 29 -25.93 15.78 2.22
N ARG A 30 -25.78 14.45 2.30
CA ARG A 30 -25.03 13.54 1.39
C ARG A 30 -26.00 12.87 0.38
N PRO A 31 -25.61 12.51 -0.88
CA PRO A 31 -24.26 12.32 -1.42
C PRO A 31 -23.57 13.53 -2.08
N GLU A 32 -24.23 14.69 -2.23
CA GLU A 32 -23.76 15.72 -3.18
C GLU A 32 -22.64 16.67 -2.70
N LEU A 33 -22.05 16.49 -1.51
CA LEU A 33 -21.05 17.43 -0.96
C LEU A 33 -21.48 18.91 -1.06
N SER A 34 -22.78 19.19 -1.01
CA SER A 34 -23.28 20.56 -1.06
C SER A 34 -22.64 21.38 0.06
N LEU A 35 -21.97 22.47 -0.30
CA LEU A 35 -21.33 23.38 0.66
C LEU A 35 -22.35 24.19 1.47
N THR A 36 -23.64 24.09 1.15
CA THR A 36 -24.73 24.79 1.81
C THR A 36 -25.66 23.81 2.51
N ALA A 37 -26.06 24.17 3.74
CA ALA A 37 -27.12 23.47 4.45
C ALA A 37 -28.43 23.57 3.64
N PRO A 38 -29.27 22.52 3.60
CA PRO A 38 -30.56 22.60 2.94
C PRO A 38 -31.43 23.65 3.67
N PRO A 39 -32.23 24.44 2.93
CA PRO A 39 -33.11 25.46 3.52
C PRO A 39 -34.05 24.89 4.58
N ASP A 40 -34.52 23.65 4.37
CA ASP A 40 -35.42 22.92 5.27
C ASP A 40 -34.67 21.75 5.94
N CYS A 41 -33.58 22.04 6.65
CA CYS A 41 -32.84 21.02 7.40
C CYS A 41 -33.76 20.35 8.44
N PRO A 42 -34.01 19.03 8.37
CA PRO A 42 -34.98 18.38 9.24
C PRO A 42 -34.46 18.11 10.64
N ILE A 43 -33.17 18.37 10.91
CA ILE A 43 -32.47 17.92 12.11
C ILE A 43 -32.08 19.10 12.99
N LYS A 44 -32.35 18.94 14.28
CA LYS A 44 -31.87 19.80 15.36
C LYS A 44 -31.32 18.92 16.46
N ALA A 45 -30.14 19.26 16.97
CA ALA A 45 -29.56 18.59 18.13
C ALA A 45 -29.25 19.59 19.24
N THR A 46 -29.37 19.16 20.49
CA THR A 46 -29.03 19.94 21.67
C THR A 46 -28.06 19.14 22.53
N LEU A 47 -26.96 19.77 22.91
CA LEU A 47 -25.92 19.21 23.75
C LEU A 47 -25.94 19.88 25.12
N SER A 48 -25.79 19.11 26.18
CA SER A 48 -25.54 19.68 27.52
C SER A 48 -24.70 18.74 28.35
N PHE A 49 -24.10 19.27 29.42
CA PHE A 49 -23.40 18.44 30.39
C PHE A 49 -23.39 19.05 31.80
N ASP A 50 -23.09 18.19 32.76
CA ASP A 50 -22.77 18.52 34.15
C ASP A 50 -21.59 17.67 34.62
N ASP A 51 -21.32 17.64 35.93
CA ASP A 51 -20.20 16.87 36.50
C ASP A 51 -20.39 15.34 36.40
N GLN A 52 -21.60 14.85 36.11
CA GLN A 52 -21.94 13.43 36.08
C GLN A 52 -22.07 12.89 34.65
N ALA A 53 -22.69 13.63 33.74
CA ALA A 53 -23.05 13.10 32.43
C ALA A 53 -23.05 14.13 31.28
N PHE A 54 -22.93 13.58 30.07
CA PHE A 54 -23.20 14.23 28.79
C PHE A 54 -24.61 13.88 28.31
N ARG A 55 -25.33 14.86 27.73
CA ARG A 55 -26.67 14.66 27.19
C ARG A 55 -26.73 15.14 25.74
N LEU A 56 -27.34 14.31 24.91
CA LEU A 56 -27.60 14.54 23.49
C LEU A 56 -29.08 14.33 23.22
N ASP A 57 -29.78 15.43 22.91
CA ASP A 57 -31.17 15.42 22.46
C ASP A 57 -31.20 15.71 20.96
N VAL A 58 -31.78 14.82 20.16
CA VAL A 58 -31.93 14.99 18.71
C VAL A 58 -33.39 14.92 18.32
N GLU A 59 -33.86 15.93 17.62
CA GLU A 59 -35.17 15.96 16.98
C GLU A 59 -34.98 15.96 15.46
N SER A 60 -35.68 15.05 14.78
CA SER A 60 -35.65 14.94 13.32
C SER A 60 -37.06 14.90 12.74
N VAL A 61 -37.39 15.84 11.86
CA VAL A 61 -38.67 15.92 11.16
C VAL A 61 -38.64 14.99 9.96
N PHE A 62 -39.26 13.81 10.09
CA PHE A 62 -39.34 12.79 9.05
C PHE A 62 -40.80 12.38 8.80
N PRO A 63 -41.26 12.35 7.53
CA PRO A 63 -42.66 12.05 7.22
C PRO A 63 -43.06 10.60 7.55
N GLN A 64 -42.09 9.70 7.66
CA GLN A 64 -42.27 8.30 8.05
C GLN A 64 -41.23 7.89 9.09
N PRO A 65 -41.52 6.90 9.94
CA PRO A 65 -40.54 6.40 10.90
C PRO A 65 -39.32 5.82 10.16
N PRO A 66 -38.10 6.05 10.67
CA PRO A 66 -36.89 5.43 10.12
C PRO A 66 -36.96 3.90 10.15
N ALA A 67 -36.32 3.25 9.19
CA ALA A 67 -36.15 1.80 9.18
C ALA A 67 -35.30 1.35 10.37
N ALA A 68 -35.74 0.30 11.08
CA ALA A 68 -35.01 -0.27 12.20
C ALA A 68 -35.34 -1.78 12.31
N SER A 69 -34.39 -2.63 11.97
CA SER A 69 -34.51 -4.09 11.91
C SER A 69 -33.69 -4.79 12.99
N PHE A 70 -32.60 -4.16 13.45
CA PHE A 70 -31.70 -4.62 14.51
C PHE A 70 -32.15 -4.07 15.86
N ALA A 71 -32.39 -4.94 16.85
CA ALA A 71 -32.81 -4.54 18.19
C ALA A 71 -31.78 -4.87 19.29
N GLY A 72 -30.71 -5.59 18.93
CA GLY A 72 -29.65 -6.00 19.85
C GLY A 72 -28.54 -4.97 20.03
N ARG A 73 -27.64 -5.26 20.97
CA ARG A 73 -26.36 -4.56 21.16
C ARG A 73 -25.31 -5.17 20.22
N ASP A 74 -24.39 -4.35 19.75
CA ASP A 74 -23.28 -4.68 18.84
C ASP A 74 -23.70 -5.38 17.54
N GLN A 75 -24.91 -5.07 17.07
CA GLN A 75 -25.39 -5.48 15.76
C GLN A 75 -25.03 -4.42 14.69
N PRO A 76 -25.17 -4.73 13.38
CA PRO A 76 -24.91 -3.79 12.29
C PRO A 76 -25.87 -2.59 12.17
N VAL A 77 -26.17 -1.94 13.28
CA VAL A 77 -27.22 -0.90 13.44
C VAL A 77 -27.02 0.29 12.51
N TRP A 78 -25.78 0.60 12.10
CA TRP A 78 -25.50 1.66 11.13
C TRP A 78 -26.15 1.41 9.74
N GLN A 79 -26.68 0.21 9.47
CA GLN A 79 -27.45 -0.11 8.26
C GLN A 79 -28.94 0.27 8.37
N ASP A 80 -29.43 0.60 9.56
CA ASP A 80 -30.85 0.84 9.89
C ASP A 80 -31.17 2.32 10.13
N GLU A 81 -30.95 3.17 9.11
CA GLU A 81 -31.29 4.61 9.16
C GLU A 81 -30.96 5.26 10.53
N ALA A 82 -29.80 4.91 11.10
CA ALA A 82 -29.46 5.18 12.49
C ALA A 82 -29.02 6.63 12.74
N LEU A 83 -29.16 7.06 14.00
CA LEU A 83 -28.42 8.17 14.56
C LEU A 83 -27.03 7.68 14.95
N GLU A 84 -25.99 8.34 14.47
CA GLU A 84 -24.61 8.04 14.79
C GLU A 84 -23.90 9.28 15.34
N PHE A 85 -23.12 9.13 16.41
CA PHE A 85 -22.14 10.14 16.77
C PHE A 85 -20.74 9.54 16.88
N PHE A 86 -19.78 10.39 16.54
CA PHE A 86 -18.36 10.10 16.59
C PHE A 86 -17.71 11.09 17.55
N LEU A 87 -16.91 10.58 18.48
CA LEU A 87 -16.30 11.36 19.54
C LEU A 87 -14.80 11.00 19.65
N SER A 88 -13.91 11.94 19.35
CA SER A 88 -12.46 11.75 19.40
C SER A 88 -11.83 12.60 20.52
N PRO A 89 -11.69 12.07 21.75
CA PRO A 89 -10.98 12.78 22.81
C PRO A 89 -9.45 12.82 22.61
N TRP A 90 -8.90 11.89 21.82
CA TRP A 90 -7.47 11.83 21.51
C TRP A 90 -7.01 12.98 20.60
N ASN A 91 -7.89 13.44 19.70
CA ASN A 91 -7.59 14.47 18.70
C ASN A 91 -6.30 14.17 17.91
N ASP A 92 -6.11 12.91 17.53
CA ASP A 92 -4.93 12.37 16.82
C ASP A 92 -5.21 12.12 15.32
N ASN A 93 -6.39 12.53 14.84
CA ASN A 93 -6.91 12.22 13.50
C ASN A 93 -7.02 10.71 13.16
N GLN A 94 -6.99 9.83 14.15
CA GLN A 94 -7.00 8.39 13.96
C GLN A 94 -8.06 7.71 14.82
N SER A 95 -8.11 8.04 16.10
CA SER A 95 -8.86 7.31 17.13
C SER A 95 -10.16 8.02 17.47
N PHE A 96 -11.26 7.28 17.60
CA PHE A 96 -12.57 7.82 17.98
C PHE A 96 -13.48 6.75 18.57
N PHE A 97 -14.39 7.17 19.42
CA PHE A 97 -15.59 6.40 19.76
C PHE A 97 -16.63 6.59 18.66
N GLN A 98 -17.27 5.52 18.23
CA GLN A 98 -18.49 5.55 17.43
C GLN A 98 -19.62 4.96 18.27
N PHE A 99 -20.73 5.68 18.34
CA PHE A 99 -21.98 5.20 18.89
C PHE A 99 -23.07 5.33 17.83
N ALA A 100 -23.80 4.26 17.56
CA ALA A 100 -24.94 4.26 16.66
C ALA A 100 -26.18 3.67 17.36
N ILE A 101 -27.34 4.29 17.12
CA ILE A 101 -28.62 3.85 17.65
C ILE A 101 -29.73 4.04 16.61
N ASN A 102 -30.56 3.03 16.42
CA ASN A 102 -31.73 3.11 15.53
C ASN A 102 -33.03 3.40 16.29
N ALA A 103 -34.14 3.55 15.56
CA ALA A 103 -35.44 3.89 16.15
C ALA A 103 -36.03 2.80 17.08
N GLN A 104 -35.58 1.54 16.98
CA GLN A 104 -35.96 0.45 17.91
C GLN A 104 -35.04 0.36 19.13
N GLY A 105 -33.96 1.15 19.16
CA GLY A 105 -32.99 1.16 20.24
C GLY A 105 -31.93 0.05 20.14
N GLY A 106 -31.76 -0.59 18.98
CA GLY A 106 -30.55 -1.36 18.70
C GLY A 106 -29.33 -0.45 18.78
N ILE A 107 -28.22 -0.95 19.31
CA ILE A 107 -27.00 -0.15 19.59
C ILE A 107 -25.79 -0.79 18.91
N TRP A 108 -24.86 0.06 18.47
CA TRP A 108 -23.49 -0.30 18.17
C TRP A 108 -22.54 0.70 18.84
N ASP A 109 -21.60 0.22 19.63
CA ASP A 109 -20.61 1.09 20.27
C ASP A 109 -19.18 0.52 20.24
N MET A 110 -18.24 1.31 19.74
CA MET A 110 -16.86 0.86 19.53
C MET A 110 -15.87 2.01 19.72
N ALA A 111 -14.74 1.74 20.35
CA ALA A 111 -13.52 2.51 20.14
C ALA A 111 -12.85 2.01 18.86
N GLN A 112 -12.50 2.92 17.96
CA GLN A 112 -11.99 2.60 16.64
C GLN A 112 -10.79 3.45 16.25
N GLU A 113 -9.92 2.84 15.44
CA GLU A 113 -8.80 3.50 14.79
C GLU A 113 -8.99 3.45 13.27
N TYR A 114 -9.14 4.61 12.63
CA TYR A 114 -9.28 4.71 11.18
C TYR A 114 -7.94 4.98 10.52
N ASP A 115 -7.61 4.18 9.51
CA ASP A 115 -6.48 4.41 8.62
C ASP A 115 -7.01 5.08 7.35
N GLU A 116 -6.61 6.33 7.13
CA GLU A 116 -7.01 7.09 5.95
C GLU A 116 -6.54 6.42 4.66
N THR A 117 -5.35 5.80 4.68
CA THR A 117 -4.73 5.24 3.49
C THR A 117 -5.27 3.89 3.11
N ALA A 118 -5.51 3.03 4.09
CA ALA A 118 -6.25 1.79 3.88
C ALA A 118 -7.77 2.03 3.72
N CYS A 119 -8.21 3.26 3.99
CA CYS A 119 -9.59 3.70 3.84
C CYS A 119 -10.58 2.86 4.68
N GLN A 120 -10.11 2.34 5.81
CA GLN A 120 -10.79 1.36 6.65
C GLN A 120 -10.43 1.54 8.12
N VAL A 121 -11.23 0.93 8.98
CA VAL A 121 -10.93 0.85 10.42
C VAL A 121 -9.95 -0.31 10.63
N LYS A 122 -8.77 -0.02 11.19
CA LYS A 122 -7.69 -1.01 11.39
C LYS A 122 -7.67 -1.63 12.80
N GLY A 123 -8.34 -0.99 13.76
CA GLY A 123 -8.46 -1.44 15.14
C GLY A 123 -9.86 -1.15 15.68
N ARG A 124 -10.42 -2.11 16.42
CA ARG A 124 -11.74 -2.01 17.05
C ARG A 124 -11.72 -2.65 18.42
N THR A 125 -12.31 -1.97 19.40
CA THR A 125 -12.52 -2.49 20.74
C THR A 125 -13.93 -2.16 21.19
N VAL A 126 -14.67 -3.18 21.66
CA VAL A 126 -15.98 -3.00 22.29
C VAL A 126 -15.79 -2.20 23.57
N VAL A 127 -16.56 -1.13 23.71
CA VAL A 127 -16.45 -0.22 24.87
C VAL A 127 -17.62 -0.36 25.83
N ASP A 128 -18.76 -0.83 25.32
CA ASP A 128 -20.02 -0.94 26.04
C ASP A 128 -20.37 0.37 26.74
N LEU A 129 -20.58 1.44 25.96
CA LEU A 129 -20.94 2.74 26.53
C LEU A 129 -22.25 2.61 27.31
N GLU A 130 -22.18 2.77 28.63
CA GLU A 130 -23.38 2.86 29.46
C GLU A 130 -24.12 4.16 29.15
N HIS A 131 -25.44 4.07 28.99
CA HIS A 131 -26.28 5.19 28.62
C HIS A 131 -27.75 4.95 29.00
N GLU A 132 -28.46 6.06 29.25
CA GLU A 132 -29.92 6.09 29.31
C GLU A 132 -30.46 6.60 27.97
N LYS A 133 -31.61 6.07 27.53
CA LYS A 133 -32.25 6.46 26.27
C LYS A 133 -33.76 6.59 26.40
N VAL A 134 -34.32 7.64 25.81
CA VAL A 134 -35.75 7.81 25.55
C VAL A 134 -35.95 8.04 24.06
N LEU A 135 -36.65 7.12 23.41
CA LEU A 135 -36.89 7.13 21.96
C LEU A 135 -38.37 7.31 21.68
N SER A 136 -38.73 8.17 20.72
CA SER A 136 -40.12 8.30 20.28
C SER A 136 -40.23 8.75 18.83
N TYR A 137 -41.32 8.35 18.18
CA TYR A 137 -41.73 8.87 16.88
C TYR A 137 -43.20 9.27 16.97
N GLN A 138 -43.49 10.57 16.88
CA GLN A 138 -44.85 11.13 16.99
C GLN A 138 -45.01 12.30 16.02
N ASP A 139 -46.14 12.36 15.32
CA ASP A 139 -46.51 13.46 14.40
C ASP A 139 -45.41 13.82 13.37
N GLY A 140 -44.70 12.82 12.86
CA GLY A 140 -43.62 13.03 11.89
C GLY A 140 -42.31 13.53 12.51
N VAL A 141 -42.14 13.41 13.83
CA VAL A 141 -40.92 13.81 14.54
C VAL A 141 -40.32 12.61 15.28
N GLN A 142 -39.12 12.23 14.88
CA GLN A 142 -38.28 11.28 15.59
C GLN A 142 -37.49 12.01 16.67
N ARG A 143 -37.50 11.48 17.90
CA ARG A 143 -36.72 11.99 19.03
C ARG A 143 -35.79 10.93 19.61
N PHE A 144 -34.55 11.33 19.85
CA PHE A 144 -33.56 10.59 20.62
C PHE A 144 -33.13 11.46 21.80
N GLN A 145 -33.38 11.02 23.02
CA GLN A 145 -32.83 11.66 24.22
C GLN A 145 -31.86 10.68 24.86
N LEU A 146 -30.58 11.02 24.84
CA LEU A 146 -29.50 10.12 25.25
C LEU A 146 -28.69 10.77 26.37
N THR A 147 -28.46 10.03 27.45
CA THR A 147 -27.59 10.46 28.56
C THR A 147 -26.46 9.46 28.73
N PHE A 148 -25.22 9.95 28.72
CA PHE A 148 -24.01 9.16 28.87
C PHE A 148 -23.26 9.59 30.13
N PRO A 149 -23.19 8.75 31.18
CA PRO A 149 -22.30 8.98 32.32
C PRO A 149 -20.86 9.16 31.85
N TRP A 150 -20.12 10.08 32.47
CA TRP A 150 -18.73 10.34 32.07
C TRP A 150 -17.82 9.13 32.30
N GLU A 151 -18.14 8.29 33.28
CA GLU A 151 -17.44 7.04 33.56
C GLU A 151 -17.51 6.02 32.40
N SER A 152 -18.56 6.09 31.57
CA SER A 152 -18.70 5.26 30.37
C SER A 152 -17.56 5.47 29.37
N PHE A 153 -16.99 6.68 29.31
CA PHE A 153 -15.89 7.03 28.40
C PHE A 153 -14.49 6.68 28.96
N ARG A 154 -14.42 5.84 30.02
CA ARG A 154 -13.23 5.23 30.63
C ARG A 154 -11.96 6.09 30.56
N SER A 155 -10.86 5.59 29.98
CA SER A 155 -9.50 6.15 30.07
C SER A 155 -9.32 7.57 29.50
N GLN A 156 -10.29 8.11 28.75
CA GLN A 156 -10.23 9.44 28.14
C GLN A 156 -11.61 10.14 28.21
N PRO A 157 -12.07 10.54 29.42
CA PRO A 157 -13.38 11.13 29.56
C PRO A 157 -13.38 12.57 28.98
N PRO A 158 -14.34 12.93 28.11
CA PRO A 158 -14.40 14.21 27.39
C PRO A 158 -14.22 15.48 28.24
N PRO A 159 -14.74 15.58 29.48
CA PRO A 159 -14.54 16.77 30.32
C PRO A 159 -13.10 16.96 30.78
N LYS A 160 -12.30 15.87 30.88
CA LYS A 160 -10.88 15.97 31.23
C LYS A 160 -10.05 16.44 30.04
N THR A 161 -10.40 16.02 28.83
CA THR A 161 -9.71 16.45 27.60
C THR A 161 -10.13 17.84 27.15
N ARG A 162 -11.34 18.28 27.52
CA ARG A 162 -11.96 19.61 27.29
C ARG A 162 -12.16 20.02 25.84
N LEU A 163 -11.36 19.53 24.90
CA LEU A 163 -11.53 19.66 23.47
C LEU A 163 -11.65 18.27 22.86
N VAL A 164 -12.70 18.07 22.06
CA VAL A 164 -13.07 16.74 21.58
C VAL A 164 -13.55 16.82 20.15
N GLY A 165 -12.95 16.04 19.24
CA GLY A 165 -13.45 15.86 17.89
C GLY A 165 -14.87 15.31 17.91
N PHE A 166 -15.78 15.89 17.14
CA PHE A 166 -17.20 15.53 17.15
C PHE A 166 -17.82 15.56 15.76
N LEU A 167 -18.58 14.51 15.45
CA LEU A 167 -19.45 14.47 14.28
C LEU A 167 -20.76 13.78 14.67
N LEU A 168 -21.88 14.43 14.37
CA LEU A 168 -23.23 13.86 14.49
C LEU A 168 -23.78 13.60 13.10
N VAL A 169 -24.32 12.40 12.88
CA VAL A 169 -24.88 11.94 11.62
C VAL A 169 -26.23 11.29 11.86
N GLN A 170 -27.20 11.56 10.98
CA GLN A 170 -28.47 10.85 10.94
C GLN A 170 -28.71 10.35 9.52
N ASN A 171 -28.93 9.05 9.38
CA ASN A 171 -29.31 8.45 8.09
C ASN A 171 -30.83 8.38 7.98
N TYR A 172 -31.38 8.67 6.80
CA TYR A 172 -32.81 8.55 6.50
C TYR A 172 -33.03 8.46 4.98
N ARG A 173 -33.72 7.42 4.51
CA ARG A 173 -34.15 7.22 3.10
C ARG A 173 -33.04 7.53 2.09
N SER A 174 -31.98 6.72 2.13
CA SER A 174 -30.78 6.83 1.27
C SER A 174 -30.00 8.16 1.36
N ALA A 175 -30.40 9.07 2.25
CA ALA A 175 -29.67 10.30 2.55
C ALA A 175 -29.01 10.22 3.93
N SER A 176 -27.90 10.93 4.09
CA SER A 176 -27.24 11.14 5.37
C SER A 176 -27.15 12.64 5.64
N TYR A 177 -27.49 13.04 6.86
CA TYR A 177 -27.38 14.42 7.34
C TYR A 177 -26.26 14.50 8.37
N CYS A 178 -25.34 15.45 8.25
CA CYS A 178 -24.12 15.50 9.07
C CYS A 178 -23.84 16.94 9.57
N TRP A 179 -23.37 17.07 10.81
CA TRP A 179 -23.14 18.38 11.44
C TRP A 179 -21.93 19.13 10.85
N GLU A 180 -20.92 18.39 10.41
CA GLU A 180 -19.74 18.89 9.72
C GLU A 180 -19.59 18.22 8.36
N LYS A 181 -19.02 18.95 7.38
CA LYS A 181 -18.78 18.51 6.02
C LYS A 181 -17.71 17.41 5.98
N GLY A 182 -17.99 16.36 5.22
CA GLY A 182 -17.05 15.27 5.03
C GLY A 182 -17.43 14.31 3.91
N GLN A 183 -16.42 13.65 3.34
CA GLN A 183 -16.63 12.59 2.34
C GLN A 183 -17.01 11.25 2.96
N ARG A 184 -16.61 10.96 4.21
CA ARG A 184 -16.88 9.71 4.95
C ARG A 184 -17.04 9.98 6.44
N ASN A 185 -18.04 9.37 7.09
CA ASN A 185 -18.35 9.61 8.50
C ASN A 185 -17.20 9.16 9.44
N THR A 186 -16.53 8.06 9.10
CA THR A 186 -15.44 7.47 9.90
C THR A 186 -14.13 8.22 9.82
N HIS A 187 -14.00 9.19 8.92
CA HIS A 187 -12.74 9.90 8.75
C HIS A 187 -12.63 11.05 9.77
N VAL A 188 -11.74 10.90 10.76
CA VAL A 188 -11.63 11.84 11.90
C VAL A 188 -11.36 13.30 11.50
N ALA A 189 -10.68 13.54 10.38
CA ALA A 189 -10.49 14.90 9.85
C ALA A 189 -11.82 15.58 9.44
N ASN A 190 -12.87 14.81 9.16
CA ASN A 190 -14.21 15.36 8.88
C ASN A 190 -14.94 15.80 10.14
N GLN A 191 -14.45 15.47 11.33
CA GLN A 191 -15.08 15.89 12.58
C GLN A 191 -14.85 17.39 12.80
N GLY A 192 -15.87 18.06 13.31
CA GLY A 192 -15.71 19.35 13.99
C GLY A 192 -15.16 19.13 15.39
N PHE A 193 -15.30 20.10 16.29
CA PHE A 193 -14.91 19.90 17.68
C PHE A 193 -15.89 20.54 18.68
N LEU A 194 -15.98 19.94 19.86
CA LEU A 194 -16.68 20.48 21.02
C LEU A 194 -15.64 20.98 22.02
N VAL A 195 -15.91 22.15 22.61
CA VAL A 195 -15.13 22.70 23.72
C VAL A 195 -16.00 22.71 24.97
N PHE A 196 -15.57 21.98 26.00
CA PHE A 196 -16.26 21.88 27.28
C PHE A 196 -15.70 22.93 28.26
N ASN A 197 -16.55 23.88 28.64
CA ASN A 197 -16.23 24.94 29.59
C ASN A 197 -17.19 24.93 30.77
N GLN A 198 -16.67 25.27 31.96
CA GLN A 198 -17.50 25.45 33.15
C GLN A 198 -18.31 26.75 33.09
N GLN A 199 -17.79 27.77 32.42
CA GLN A 199 -18.41 29.07 32.19
C GLN A 199 -18.11 29.53 30.76
N PRO A 200 -19.01 30.28 30.10
CA PRO A 200 -18.77 30.79 28.75
C PRO A 200 -17.46 31.57 28.65
N PHE A 201 -16.71 31.37 27.57
CA PHE A 201 -15.46 32.08 27.34
C PHE A 201 -15.68 33.58 27.07
N GLY A 202 -16.66 33.92 26.23
CA GLY A 202 -16.92 35.29 25.74
C GLY A 202 -17.21 35.35 24.23
N THR A 203 -17.16 36.54 23.62
CA THR A 203 -17.43 36.74 22.18
C THR A 203 -16.19 36.65 21.28
N GLY A 204 -14.98 36.75 21.84
CA GLY A 204 -13.74 36.82 21.05
C GLY A 204 -13.54 35.64 20.09
N SER A 205 -12.91 35.83 18.94
CA SER A 205 -12.73 34.77 17.93
C SER A 205 -11.30 34.63 17.45
N CYS A 206 -10.86 33.39 17.21
CA CYS A 206 -9.54 33.07 16.70
C CYS A 206 -9.68 32.67 15.22
N VAL A 207 -8.83 33.20 14.35
CA VAL A 207 -8.79 32.82 12.94
C VAL A 207 -7.34 32.64 12.49
N LEU A 208 -6.96 31.43 12.08
CA LEU A 208 -5.67 31.23 11.43
C LEU A 208 -5.62 31.99 10.09
N ARG A 209 -4.66 32.90 9.94
CA ARG A 209 -4.46 33.66 8.71
C ARG A 209 -3.38 33.08 7.81
N LYS A 210 -2.35 32.49 8.41
CA LYS A 210 -1.19 31.98 7.69
C LYS A 210 -0.48 30.89 8.48
N ALA A 211 -0.01 29.86 7.79
CA ALA A 211 0.89 28.85 8.34
C ALA A 211 2.14 28.76 7.45
N GLU A 212 3.33 28.76 8.04
CA GLU A 212 4.62 28.73 7.32
C GLU A 212 5.58 27.71 7.91
N MET A 213 6.11 26.81 7.07
CA MET A 213 7.14 25.83 7.41
C MET A 213 8.52 26.35 7.00
N ARG A 214 9.46 26.38 7.95
CA ARG A 214 10.85 26.77 7.74
C ARG A 214 11.77 25.55 7.76
N GLU A 215 12.54 25.39 6.68
CA GLU A 215 13.53 24.32 6.50
C GLU A 215 14.97 24.89 6.55
N PRO A 216 15.96 24.12 7.07
CA PRO A 216 15.90 22.72 7.51
C PRO A 216 15.54 22.51 8.99
N GLN A 217 15.20 23.57 9.73
CA GLN A 217 14.90 23.47 11.17
C GLN A 217 13.54 22.80 11.47
N ASP A 218 12.73 22.58 10.43
CA ASP A 218 11.36 22.10 10.51
C ASP A 218 10.53 22.85 11.57
N GLU A 219 10.58 24.19 11.52
CA GLU A 219 9.80 25.09 12.39
C GLU A 219 8.53 25.55 11.68
N LEU A 220 7.37 25.35 12.32
CA LEU A 220 6.08 25.86 11.84
C LEU A 220 5.67 27.13 12.57
N THR A 221 5.38 28.19 11.84
CA THR A 221 4.84 29.44 12.38
C THR A 221 3.37 29.58 11.97
N PHE A 222 2.50 29.79 12.95
CA PHE A 222 1.07 30.02 12.76
C PHE A 222 0.74 31.46 13.13
N THR A 223 0.19 32.21 12.19
CA THR A 223 -0.22 33.61 12.40
C THR A 223 -1.72 33.65 12.61
N TYR A 224 -2.14 33.86 13.86
CA TYR A 224 -3.54 33.95 14.24
C TYR A 224 -3.99 35.40 14.33
N GLU A 225 -5.18 35.69 13.81
CA GLU A 225 -5.91 36.92 14.11
C GLU A 225 -6.88 36.64 15.26
N LEU A 226 -6.73 37.39 16.35
CA LEU A 226 -7.52 37.29 17.57
C LEU A 226 -8.40 38.55 17.66
N LYS A 227 -9.72 38.38 17.54
CA LYS A 227 -10.71 39.48 17.53
C LYS A 227 -11.51 39.52 18.81
N GLU A 228 -11.82 40.73 19.28
CA GLU A 228 -12.73 41.00 20.40
C GLU A 228 -12.32 40.29 21.71
N PHE A 229 -11.02 40.12 21.93
CA PHE A 229 -10.51 39.66 23.23
C PHE A 229 -10.32 40.86 24.15
N ALA A 230 -10.53 40.65 25.45
CA ALA A 230 -10.18 41.63 26.46
C ALA A 230 -8.66 41.69 26.65
N ALA A 231 -8.13 42.86 27.01
CA ALA A 231 -6.73 43.01 27.37
C ALA A 231 -6.38 42.09 28.56
N GLY A 232 -5.28 41.36 28.46
CA GLY A 232 -4.89 40.39 29.48
C GLY A 232 -3.87 39.37 29.01
N THR A 233 -3.42 38.54 29.95
CA THR A 233 -2.54 37.41 29.66
C THR A 233 -3.38 36.18 29.37
N TYR A 234 -3.08 35.50 28.27
CA TYR A 234 -3.72 34.24 27.88
C TYR A 234 -2.66 33.16 27.74
N GLN A 235 -3.02 31.93 28.08
CA GLN A 235 -2.19 30.77 27.77
C GLN A 235 -2.62 30.24 26.39
N ALA A 236 -1.70 30.19 25.44
CA ALA A 236 -1.91 29.59 24.13
C ALA A 236 -1.28 28.21 24.09
N GLU A 237 -2.06 27.22 23.63
CA GLU A 237 -1.60 25.86 23.37
C GLU A 237 -1.86 25.51 21.91
N LEU A 238 -0.79 25.15 21.21
CA LEU A 238 -0.84 24.60 19.86
C LEU A 238 -0.79 23.08 19.93
N HIS A 239 -1.68 22.45 19.19
CA HIS A 239 -1.74 21.01 18.99
C HIS A 239 -1.72 20.72 17.49
N LEU A 240 -0.57 20.27 16.98
CA LEU A 240 -0.38 19.91 15.59
C LEU A 240 -0.40 18.40 15.43
N VAL A 241 -1.34 17.90 14.63
CA VAL A 241 -1.41 16.50 14.20
C VAL A 241 -0.86 16.42 12.77
N ALA A 242 0.17 15.62 12.57
CA ALA A 242 0.78 15.39 11.25
C ALA A 242 0.04 14.27 10.47
N PRO A 243 0.29 14.11 9.15
CA PRO A 243 -0.35 13.10 8.31
C PRO A 243 -0.16 11.64 8.78
N ASP A 244 0.87 11.37 9.58
CA ASP A 244 1.14 10.06 10.16
C ASP A 244 0.55 9.89 11.57
N HIS A 245 -0.32 10.81 12.00
CA HIS A 245 -0.95 10.88 13.31
C HIS A 245 -0.01 11.23 14.47
N SER A 246 1.27 11.55 14.19
CA SER A 246 2.17 12.06 15.23
C SER A 246 1.71 13.44 15.70
N ILE A 247 1.84 13.67 17.01
CA ILE A 247 1.36 14.87 17.67
C ILE A 247 2.53 15.70 18.17
N ALA A 248 2.59 16.96 17.76
CA ALA A 248 3.45 17.96 18.37
C ALA A 248 2.62 18.99 19.15
N ARG A 249 3.08 19.34 20.35
CA ARG A 249 2.41 20.32 21.22
C ARG A 249 3.37 21.44 21.59
N HIS A 250 2.86 22.65 21.69
CA HIS A 250 3.61 23.81 22.17
C HIS A 250 2.72 24.72 23.00
N SER A 251 3.21 25.17 24.14
CA SER A 251 2.47 26.08 25.04
C SER A 251 3.28 27.34 25.28
N SER A 252 2.63 28.50 25.18
CA SER A 252 3.24 29.82 25.36
C SER A 252 2.26 30.81 25.97
N GLN A 253 2.75 31.76 26.77
CA GLN A 253 1.94 32.88 27.23
C GLN A 253 1.93 34.00 26.18
N ILE A 254 0.75 34.56 25.92
CA ILE A 254 0.56 35.72 25.04
C ILE A 254 -0.09 36.85 25.83
N GLN A 255 0.33 38.09 25.53
CA GLN A 255 -0.23 39.29 26.12
C GLN A 255 -1.05 40.01 25.05
N LEU A 256 -2.35 40.20 25.31
CA LEU A 256 -3.25 40.96 24.46
C LEU A 256 -3.49 42.35 25.03
N GLN A 257 -3.48 43.35 24.17
CA GLN A 257 -3.84 44.74 24.47
C GLN A 257 -5.36 44.98 24.33
N GLY A 258 -6.07 44.03 23.72
CA GLY A 258 -7.51 44.04 23.54
C GLY A 258 -7.93 44.53 22.14
N GLY A 259 -9.12 44.11 21.70
CA GLY A 259 -9.60 44.42 20.35
C GLY A 259 -9.18 43.35 19.35
N THR A 260 -8.62 43.76 18.19
CA THR A 260 -8.15 42.83 17.15
C THR A 260 -6.63 42.88 17.05
N GLU A 261 -5.97 41.74 17.23
CA GLU A 261 -4.51 41.61 17.23
C GLU A 261 -4.07 40.40 16.40
N THR A 262 -2.89 40.49 15.79
CA THR A 262 -2.28 39.37 15.06
C THR A 262 -1.12 38.82 15.87
N VAL A 263 -1.18 37.52 16.19
CA VAL A 263 -0.22 36.86 17.08
C VAL A 263 0.46 35.70 16.33
N PRO A 264 1.80 35.74 16.15
CA PRO A 264 2.55 34.60 15.64
C PRO A 264 2.86 33.61 16.76
N LEU A 265 2.60 32.33 16.51
CA LEU A 265 2.91 31.22 17.42
C LEU A 265 3.81 30.22 16.69
N VAL A 266 4.90 29.79 17.32
CA VAL A 266 5.94 28.95 16.68
C VAL A 266 5.99 27.58 17.32
N LEU A 267 5.91 26.53 16.51
CA LEU A 267 6.13 25.15 16.89
C LEU A 267 7.44 24.66 16.28
N LYS A 268 8.38 24.25 17.14
CA LYS A 268 9.70 23.73 16.72
C LYS A 268 9.68 22.22 16.54
N ASN A 269 10.57 21.70 15.70
CA ASN A 269 10.72 20.27 15.41
C ASN A 269 9.40 19.63 14.92
N ALA A 270 8.63 20.37 14.12
CA ALA A 270 7.42 19.85 13.51
C ALA A 270 7.79 18.76 12.51
N LYS A 271 7.05 17.64 12.49
CA LYS A 271 7.25 16.67 11.42
C LYS A 271 6.93 17.33 10.07
N ASN A 272 7.84 17.29 9.10
CA ASN A 272 7.70 17.95 7.80
C ASN A 272 7.59 16.93 6.66
N ILE A 273 6.37 16.43 6.46
CA ILE A 273 6.01 15.40 5.47
C ILE A 273 4.85 15.90 4.60
N ASN A 274 4.68 15.31 3.41
CA ASN A 274 3.54 15.66 2.57
C ASN A 274 2.24 15.14 3.16
N GLY A 275 1.19 15.93 3.07
CA GLY A 275 -0.16 15.51 3.41
C GLY A 275 -0.92 16.55 4.23
N ARG A 276 -2.03 16.11 4.80
CA ARG A 276 -2.90 16.93 5.62
C ARG A 276 -2.46 16.93 7.08
N TYR A 277 -2.32 18.13 7.63
CA TYR A 277 -2.13 18.39 9.05
C TYR A 277 -3.43 18.93 9.62
N THR A 278 -3.66 18.70 10.91
CA THR A 278 -4.67 19.46 11.67
C THR A 278 -3.94 20.25 12.73
N ILE A 279 -4.09 21.58 12.70
CA ILE A 279 -3.62 22.46 13.78
C ILE A 279 -4.81 22.89 14.62
N THR A 280 -4.70 22.75 15.93
CA THR A 280 -5.65 23.27 16.91
C THR A 280 -4.96 24.27 17.82
N LEU A 281 -5.51 25.47 17.92
CA LEU A 281 -5.16 26.46 18.93
C LEU A 281 -6.18 26.37 20.07
N MET A 282 -5.70 26.32 21.31
CA MET A 282 -6.51 26.53 22.51
C MET A 282 -5.98 27.74 23.25
N LEU A 283 -6.81 28.77 23.40
CA LEU A 283 -6.55 29.94 24.23
C LEU A 283 -7.29 29.79 25.55
N HIS A 284 -6.55 29.83 26.65
CA HIS A 284 -7.11 29.80 27.99
C HIS A 284 -7.11 31.22 28.57
N ASN A 285 -8.25 31.65 29.09
CA ASN A 285 -8.34 32.88 29.88
C ASN A 285 -7.98 32.60 31.35
N SER A 286 -7.95 33.64 32.17
CA SER A 286 -7.62 33.55 33.60
C SER A 286 -8.64 32.73 34.42
N ALA A 287 -9.89 32.60 33.96
CA ALA A 287 -10.90 31.73 34.55
C ALA A 287 -10.75 30.26 34.11
N GLY A 288 -9.76 29.96 33.27
CA GLY A 288 -9.50 28.64 32.74
C GLY A 288 -10.44 28.22 31.61
N ALA A 289 -11.38 29.04 31.15
CA ALA A 289 -12.22 28.73 29.99
C ALA A 289 -11.37 28.70 28.71
N ILE A 290 -11.74 27.84 27.76
CA ILE A 290 -11.03 27.65 26.48
C ILE A 290 -11.81 28.29 25.34
N ARG A 291 -11.09 29.03 24.48
CA ARG A 291 -11.51 29.33 23.11
C ARG A 291 -10.58 28.63 22.15
N ALA A 292 -11.12 27.92 21.17
CA ALA A 292 -10.30 27.17 20.24
C ALA A 292 -10.60 27.52 18.77
N ASP A 293 -9.59 27.29 17.93
CA ASP A 293 -9.70 27.24 16.48
C ASP A 293 -9.00 25.98 15.99
N ALA A 294 -9.54 25.34 14.95
CA ALA A 294 -8.89 24.21 14.34
C ALA A 294 -8.99 24.29 12.81
N CYS A 295 -7.85 24.12 12.16
CA CYS A 295 -7.73 24.19 10.71
C CYS A 295 -7.03 22.94 10.18
N ASP A 296 -7.50 22.44 9.04
CA ASP A 296 -6.74 21.49 8.25
C ASP A 296 -5.85 22.25 7.27
N LEU A 297 -4.57 21.86 7.24
CA LEU A 297 -3.54 22.43 6.39
C LEU A 297 -3.01 21.36 5.44
N ILE A 298 -2.68 21.74 4.21
CA ILE A 298 -1.93 20.85 3.30
C ILE A 298 -0.48 21.31 3.23
N ASN A 299 0.43 20.38 3.53
CA ASN A 299 1.85 20.57 3.34
C ASN A 299 2.30 19.88 2.05
N VAL A 300 2.93 20.65 1.15
CA VAL A 300 3.54 20.14 -0.09
C VAL A 300 5.05 20.39 -0.06
N LYS A 301 5.77 19.39 0.44
CA LYS A 301 7.21 19.20 0.31
C LYS A 301 7.57 18.58 -1.03
N LYS A 302 8.40 19.33 -1.78
CA LYS A 302 9.00 18.83 -3.01
C LYS A 302 9.84 17.61 -2.68
N VAL A 303 9.54 16.48 -3.33
CA VAL A 303 10.28 15.23 -3.12
C VAL A 303 11.65 15.39 -3.78
N GLN A 304 12.69 14.96 -3.08
CA GLN A 304 14.05 14.88 -3.62
C GLN A 304 14.44 13.41 -3.67
N PHE A 305 14.77 12.91 -4.84
CA PHE A 305 15.20 11.53 -5.00
C PHE A 305 16.69 11.42 -4.74
N PRO A 306 17.14 10.53 -3.83
CA PRO A 306 18.56 10.26 -3.60
C PRO A 306 19.15 9.35 -4.69
N PHE A 307 18.87 9.62 -5.96
CA PHE A 307 19.39 8.83 -7.07
C PHE A 307 20.92 8.86 -7.08
N GLY A 308 21.55 7.70 -7.26
CA GLY A 308 23.01 7.60 -7.28
C GLY A 308 23.69 7.64 -5.91
N GLN A 309 22.94 7.86 -4.82
CA GLN A 309 23.45 7.84 -3.45
C GLN A 309 23.52 6.41 -2.91
N ASP A 310 24.17 6.25 -1.76
CA ASP A 310 24.50 4.97 -1.16
C ASP A 310 23.29 4.34 -0.43
N VAL A 311 22.20 4.10 -1.17
CA VAL A 311 20.95 3.52 -0.69
C VAL A 311 20.86 2.05 -1.11
N ILE A 312 21.14 1.14 -0.18
CA ILE A 312 21.00 -0.31 -0.38
C ILE A 312 19.68 -0.77 0.23
N TYR A 313 18.97 -1.68 -0.46
CA TYR A 313 17.67 -2.20 -0.03
C TYR A 313 17.57 -3.73 -0.22
N PRO A 314 17.01 -4.51 0.72
CA PRO A 314 16.84 -4.19 2.14
C PRO A 314 18.10 -3.58 2.74
N GLN A 315 17.92 -2.69 3.72
CA GLN A 315 19.05 -2.00 4.32
C GLN A 315 19.92 -3.02 5.10
N PRO A 316 21.23 -3.11 4.82
CA PRO A 316 22.11 -4.02 5.53
C PRO A 316 22.26 -3.64 7.01
N LYS A 317 22.55 -4.63 7.86
CA LYS A 317 22.81 -4.40 9.30
C LYS A 317 24.01 -3.49 9.54
N GLU A 318 25.12 -3.77 8.86
CA GLU A 318 26.37 -3.03 9.01
C GLU A 318 26.98 -2.71 7.64
N VAL A 319 27.34 -1.44 7.44
CA VAL A 319 28.03 -0.96 6.25
C VAL A 319 29.15 -0.02 6.67
N GLU A 320 30.38 -0.38 6.30
CA GLU A 320 31.58 0.45 6.44
C GLU A 320 32.03 0.86 5.04
N TRP A 321 31.75 2.10 4.63
CA TRP A 321 32.24 2.65 3.37
C TRP A 321 33.73 2.96 3.47
N ARG A 322 34.50 2.63 2.43
CA ARG A 322 35.95 2.84 2.34
C ARG A 322 36.29 3.63 1.09
N ASP A 323 37.45 4.28 1.10
CA ASP A 323 37.93 5.02 -0.05
C ASP A 323 38.25 4.09 -1.23
N GLY A 324 37.92 4.54 -2.45
CA GLY A 324 38.24 3.85 -3.69
C GLY A 324 37.08 3.05 -4.30
N VAL A 325 37.36 2.43 -5.45
CA VAL A 325 36.40 1.59 -6.19
C VAL A 325 37.11 0.33 -6.73
N PHE A 326 36.37 -0.77 -6.83
CA PHE A 326 36.73 -1.94 -7.60
C PHE A 326 36.25 -1.78 -9.05
N ALA A 327 37.15 -1.90 -10.03
CA ALA A 327 36.82 -1.88 -11.46
C ALA A 327 36.28 -3.25 -11.91
N ALA A 328 34.96 -3.47 -11.81
CA ALA A 328 34.38 -4.79 -12.09
C ALA A 328 34.59 -5.24 -13.54
N ALA A 329 34.68 -4.36 -14.54
CA ALA A 329 34.92 -4.76 -15.93
C ALA A 329 36.36 -5.25 -16.20
N ALA A 330 37.31 -4.96 -15.30
CA ALA A 330 38.69 -5.43 -15.38
C ALA A 330 38.89 -6.83 -14.77
N GLY A 331 37.91 -7.31 -14.00
CA GLY A 331 37.94 -8.65 -13.44
C GLY A 331 37.71 -9.73 -14.51
N THR A 332 38.29 -10.90 -14.26
CA THR A 332 38.20 -12.06 -15.17
C THR A 332 37.88 -13.36 -14.43
N HIS A 333 38.03 -13.38 -13.11
CA HIS A 333 37.87 -14.56 -12.28
C HIS A 333 36.65 -14.42 -11.39
N LEU A 334 35.69 -15.34 -11.51
CA LEU A 334 34.72 -15.62 -10.47
C LEU A 334 35.19 -16.87 -9.73
N GLN A 335 35.96 -16.65 -8.67
CA GLN A 335 36.67 -17.73 -8.00
C GLN A 335 35.76 -18.48 -7.02
N ILE A 336 35.78 -19.81 -7.10
CA ILE A 336 35.19 -20.74 -6.14
C ILE A 336 36.18 -21.85 -5.82
N ALA A 337 36.00 -22.56 -4.71
CA ALA A 337 36.86 -23.70 -4.39
C ALA A 337 36.77 -24.80 -5.47
N ALA A 338 37.88 -25.51 -5.72
CA ALA A 338 37.92 -26.58 -6.72
C ALA A 338 36.92 -27.71 -6.40
N ASP A 339 36.70 -27.96 -5.11
CA ASP A 339 35.76 -28.92 -4.53
C ASP A 339 34.41 -28.28 -4.12
N ALA A 340 34.11 -27.06 -4.59
CA ALA A 340 32.85 -26.38 -4.30
C ALA A 340 31.64 -27.26 -4.64
N SER A 341 30.64 -27.18 -3.75
CA SER A 341 29.39 -27.94 -3.87
C SER A 341 28.66 -27.61 -5.18
N ALA A 342 27.77 -28.50 -5.63
CA ALA A 342 26.90 -28.21 -6.77
C ALA A 342 26.03 -26.96 -6.54
N ARG A 343 25.61 -26.72 -5.29
CA ARG A 343 24.79 -25.55 -4.90
C ARG A 343 25.59 -24.26 -4.97
N THR A 344 26.84 -24.24 -4.51
CA THR A 344 27.75 -23.11 -4.65
C THR A 344 28.05 -22.81 -6.12
N ARG A 345 28.30 -23.85 -6.94
CA ARG A 345 28.49 -23.70 -8.40
C ARG A 345 27.26 -23.09 -9.07
N ARG A 346 26.06 -23.56 -8.72
CA ARG A 346 24.82 -23.01 -9.24
C ARG A 346 24.62 -21.54 -8.87
N THR A 347 24.94 -21.17 -7.62
CA THR A 347 24.96 -19.75 -7.20
C THR A 347 25.96 -18.94 -8.04
N ALA A 348 27.17 -19.46 -8.28
CA ALA A 348 28.17 -18.80 -9.12
C ALA A 348 27.71 -18.63 -10.57
N GLU A 349 27.04 -19.63 -11.17
CA GLU A 349 26.49 -19.56 -12.53
C GLU A 349 25.44 -18.45 -12.67
N ILE A 350 24.49 -18.39 -11.74
CA ILE A 350 23.42 -17.37 -11.73
C ILE A 350 24.04 -15.98 -11.53
N PHE A 351 25.02 -15.86 -10.64
CA PHE A 351 25.70 -14.59 -10.42
C PHE A 351 26.54 -14.17 -11.63
N LEU A 352 27.23 -15.11 -12.29
CA LEU A 352 28.05 -14.86 -13.47
C LEU A 352 27.23 -14.26 -14.62
N GLU A 353 26.04 -14.81 -14.89
CA GLU A 353 25.14 -14.32 -15.93
C GLU A 353 24.81 -12.83 -15.71
N LYS A 354 24.42 -12.46 -14.48
CA LYS A 354 24.10 -11.07 -14.13
C LYS A 354 25.34 -10.19 -14.13
N LEU A 355 26.45 -10.67 -13.58
CA LEU A 355 27.71 -9.93 -13.50
C LEU A 355 28.22 -9.54 -14.89
N ASN A 356 28.28 -10.48 -15.84
CA ASN A 356 28.67 -10.18 -17.22
C ASN A 356 27.62 -9.26 -17.91
N GLY A 357 26.35 -9.34 -17.50
CA GLY A 357 25.32 -8.40 -17.92
C GLY A 357 25.62 -6.94 -17.57
N PHE A 358 26.37 -6.65 -16.50
CA PHE A 358 26.69 -5.29 -16.05
C PHE A 358 28.15 -4.90 -16.25
N ALA A 359 29.09 -5.84 -16.11
CA ALA A 359 30.52 -5.62 -16.25
C ALA A 359 31.03 -5.80 -17.70
N GLY A 360 30.19 -6.35 -18.59
CA GLY A 360 30.49 -6.56 -20.00
C GLY A 360 30.45 -8.04 -20.41
N ALA A 361 30.12 -8.28 -21.69
CA ALA A 361 29.94 -9.63 -22.23
C ALA A 361 31.20 -10.50 -22.07
N ASP A 362 31.00 -11.74 -21.60
CA ASP A 362 32.02 -12.81 -21.47
C ASP A 362 33.32 -12.42 -20.75
N ARG A 363 33.24 -11.49 -19.79
CA ARG A 363 34.41 -10.99 -19.04
C ARG A 363 34.90 -11.99 -18.00
N TYR A 364 33.99 -12.53 -17.21
CA TYR A 364 34.29 -13.45 -16.12
C TYR A 364 34.14 -14.91 -16.54
N ARG A 365 34.95 -15.78 -15.93
CA ARG A 365 34.77 -17.24 -15.93
C ARG A 365 34.77 -17.77 -14.51
N ILE A 366 33.99 -18.81 -14.25
CA ILE A 366 34.07 -19.57 -13.00
C ILE A 366 35.36 -20.40 -13.00
N THR A 367 36.17 -20.29 -11.95
CA THR A 367 37.46 -20.97 -11.86
C THR A 367 37.89 -21.18 -10.40
N ALA A 368 38.82 -22.10 -10.17
CA ALA A 368 39.48 -22.27 -8.87
C ALA A 368 40.80 -21.49 -8.75
N GLU A 369 41.32 -21.02 -9.88
CA GLU A 369 42.56 -20.25 -9.96
C GLU A 369 42.40 -18.88 -9.30
N GLU A 370 43.45 -18.41 -8.61
CA GLU A 370 43.50 -17.03 -8.13
C GLU A 370 43.72 -16.07 -9.30
N GLY A 371 43.08 -14.92 -9.23
CA GLY A 371 43.19 -13.89 -10.24
C GLY A 371 42.33 -12.67 -9.91
N PRO A 372 42.41 -11.62 -10.75
CA PRO A 372 41.63 -10.41 -10.53
C PRO A 372 40.14 -10.67 -10.71
N GLY A 373 39.32 -10.30 -9.74
CA GLY A 373 37.88 -10.47 -9.81
C GLY A 373 37.21 -10.63 -8.45
N ILE A 374 36.29 -11.60 -8.38
CA ILE A 374 35.40 -11.80 -7.24
C ILE A 374 35.56 -13.23 -6.73
N ARG A 375 35.68 -13.41 -5.42
CA ARG A 375 35.74 -14.72 -4.77
C ARG A 375 34.44 -15.01 -4.02
N LEU A 376 33.86 -16.18 -4.25
CA LEU A 376 32.72 -16.70 -3.50
C LEU A 376 33.19 -17.87 -2.62
N SER A 377 32.84 -17.83 -1.34
CA SER A 377 33.18 -18.91 -0.41
C SER A 377 32.14 -19.09 0.69
N LEU A 378 32.10 -20.28 1.29
CA LEU A 378 31.33 -20.54 2.49
C LEU A 378 32.24 -20.39 3.71
N ASP A 379 31.76 -19.65 4.70
CA ASP A 379 32.46 -19.40 5.95
C ASP A 379 31.42 -19.29 7.07
N PRO A 380 31.24 -20.31 7.93
CA PRO A 380 30.27 -20.26 9.03
C PRO A 380 30.50 -19.11 10.02
N SER A 381 31.68 -18.47 10.02
CA SER A 381 31.94 -17.27 10.84
C SER A 381 31.37 -15.98 10.23
N ALA A 382 30.95 -16.00 8.96
CA ALA A 382 30.34 -14.86 8.27
C ALA A 382 28.90 -14.56 8.74
N GLY A 383 28.31 -15.40 9.59
CA GLY A 383 27.01 -15.19 10.22
C GLY A 383 26.13 -16.44 10.23
N PRO A 384 24.82 -16.29 10.54
CA PRO A 384 23.83 -17.35 10.40
C PRO A 384 23.73 -17.92 8.97
N GLU A 385 22.92 -18.96 8.76
CA GLU A 385 22.77 -19.64 7.45
C GLU A 385 22.45 -18.68 6.27
N GLU A 386 21.60 -17.67 6.50
CA GLU A 386 21.26 -16.62 5.52
C GLU A 386 22.15 -15.37 5.64
N GLY A 387 23.11 -15.36 6.57
CA GLY A 387 24.03 -14.25 6.80
C GLY A 387 25.25 -14.29 5.88
N TYR A 388 25.86 -13.12 5.66
CA TYR A 388 27.05 -12.99 4.82
C TYR A 388 27.92 -11.80 5.19
N THR A 389 29.19 -11.87 4.79
CA THR A 389 30.10 -10.73 4.71
C THR A 389 30.47 -10.46 3.26
N LEU A 390 30.47 -9.20 2.86
CA LEU A 390 30.92 -8.74 1.55
C LEU A 390 32.00 -7.67 1.76
N GLU A 391 33.19 -7.90 1.22
CA GLU A 391 34.30 -6.95 1.26
C GLU A 391 34.72 -6.58 -0.16
N VAL A 392 34.72 -5.29 -0.46
CA VAL A 392 35.13 -4.73 -1.75
C VAL A 392 36.34 -3.85 -1.53
N THR A 393 37.40 -4.14 -2.28
CA THR A 393 38.70 -3.43 -2.28
C THR A 393 39.06 -3.05 -3.71
N PRO A 394 40.01 -2.14 -3.95
CA PRO A 394 40.45 -1.83 -5.31
C PRO A 394 40.93 -3.06 -6.10
N GLU A 395 41.46 -4.08 -5.41
CA GLU A 395 42.00 -5.31 -6.02
C GLU A 395 40.93 -6.34 -6.40
N GLY A 396 39.75 -6.29 -5.78
CA GLY A 396 38.71 -7.31 -5.96
C GLY A 396 37.64 -7.29 -4.89
N ALA A 397 36.72 -8.26 -4.98
CA ALA A 397 35.68 -8.45 -3.98
C ALA A 397 35.66 -9.88 -3.42
N GLU A 398 35.34 -10.01 -2.14
CA GLU A 398 35.15 -11.30 -1.48
C GLU A 398 33.76 -11.37 -0.85
N ILE A 399 33.01 -12.41 -1.20
CA ILE A 399 31.68 -12.70 -0.67
C ILE A 399 31.76 -14.02 0.08
N ARG A 400 31.49 -13.96 1.38
CA ARG A 400 31.46 -15.12 2.28
C ARG A 400 30.06 -15.32 2.82
N GLY A 401 29.46 -16.48 2.58
CA GLY A 401 28.16 -16.85 3.16
C GLY A 401 28.33 -17.71 4.40
N GLY A 402 27.57 -17.44 5.45
CA GLY A 402 27.44 -18.33 6.61
C GLY A 402 26.87 -19.70 6.24
N GLY A 403 26.05 -19.72 5.18
CA GLY A 403 25.59 -20.91 4.46
C GLY A 403 25.34 -20.60 2.99
N GLU A 404 24.82 -21.59 2.26
CA GLU A 404 24.50 -21.47 0.83
C GLU A 404 23.49 -20.33 0.52
N PRO A 405 22.43 -20.10 1.30
CA PRO A 405 21.54 -18.95 1.10
C PRO A 405 22.25 -17.61 1.36
N GLY A 406 23.06 -17.53 2.42
CA GLY A 406 23.85 -16.33 2.73
C GLY A 406 24.80 -15.96 1.60
N LEU A 407 25.49 -16.95 1.01
CA LEU A 407 26.36 -16.72 -0.13
C LEU A 407 25.60 -16.13 -1.32
N PHE A 408 24.40 -16.67 -1.61
CA PHE A 408 23.53 -16.13 -2.66
C PHE A 408 23.08 -14.70 -2.36
N TYR A 409 22.64 -14.39 -1.13
CA TYR A 409 22.24 -13.02 -0.78
C TYR A 409 23.39 -12.02 -0.81
N GLY A 410 24.62 -12.45 -0.51
CA GLY A 410 25.82 -11.65 -0.71
C GLY A 410 26.03 -11.25 -2.18
N THR A 411 25.76 -12.17 -3.12
CA THR A 411 25.80 -11.84 -4.57
C THR A 411 24.71 -10.85 -4.98
N VAL A 412 23.52 -10.94 -4.39
CA VAL A 412 22.43 -9.97 -4.62
C VAL A 412 22.86 -8.57 -4.15
N THR A 413 23.46 -8.46 -2.97
CA THR A 413 23.95 -7.18 -2.46
C THR A 413 25.09 -6.62 -3.30
N PHE A 414 26.01 -7.44 -3.80
CA PHE A 414 27.04 -6.98 -4.73
C PHE A 414 26.43 -6.38 -6.01
N LEU A 415 25.39 -7.00 -6.58
CA LEU A 415 24.68 -6.44 -7.73
C LEU A 415 24.00 -5.11 -7.39
N HIS A 416 23.50 -4.92 -6.16
CA HIS A 416 23.01 -3.60 -5.74
C HIS A 416 24.13 -2.57 -5.71
N LEU A 417 25.31 -2.90 -5.16
CA LEU A 417 26.46 -2.00 -5.17
C LEU A 417 26.86 -1.56 -6.58
N LEU A 418 26.84 -2.51 -7.53
CA LEU A 418 27.13 -2.26 -8.94
C LEU A 418 26.12 -1.32 -9.62
N LYS A 419 24.89 -1.28 -9.09
CA LYS A 419 23.77 -0.47 -9.58
C LYS A 419 23.58 0.84 -8.81
N LEU A 420 24.32 1.08 -7.72
CA LEU A 420 24.10 2.22 -6.82
C LEU A 420 24.14 3.57 -7.54
N ARG A 421 25.06 3.73 -8.50
CA ARG A 421 25.18 4.96 -9.30
C ARG A 421 24.02 5.14 -10.29
N MET A 422 23.25 4.08 -10.55
CA MET A 422 22.10 4.02 -11.46
C MET A 422 22.43 4.45 -12.89
N GLN A 423 23.73 4.53 -13.22
CA GLN A 423 24.28 5.05 -14.46
C GLN A 423 25.30 4.03 -14.99
N ARG A 424 25.39 3.89 -16.31
CA ARG A 424 26.51 3.19 -16.95
C ARG A 424 27.78 4.02 -16.82
N GLN A 425 28.86 3.41 -16.35
CA GLN A 425 30.16 4.05 -16.16
C GLN A 425 31.26 3.15 -16.71
N ASP A 426 32.31 3.73 -17.28
CA ASP A 426 33.46 2.95 -17.71
C ASP A 426 34.03 2.14 -16.54
N GLN A 427 34.52 0.95 -16.85
CA GLN A 427 35.00 -0.05 -15.89
C GLN A 427 33.99 -0.62 -14.89
N ALA A 428 32.71 -0.20 -14.93
CA ALA A 428 31.65 -0.65 -14.01
C ALA A 428 32.09 -0.60 -12.52
N PRO A 429 32.38 0.59 -11.98
CA PRO A 429 33.00 0.75 -10.68
C PRO A 429 32.04 0.36 -9.55
N VAL A 430 32.55 -0.42 -8.59
CA VAL A 430 31.86 -0.80 -7.37
C VAL A 430 32.53 -0.09 -6.19
N PRO A 431 31.81 0.66 -5.34
CA PRO A 431 32.41 1.35 -4.19
C PRO A 431 33.07 0.36 -3.22
N CYS A 432 34.25 0.72 -2.72
CA CYS A 432 34.93 -0.07 -1.69
C CYS A 432 34.15 0.01 -0.37
N CYS A 433 33.91 -1.14 0.24
CA CYS A 433 33.16 -1.22 1.48
C CYS A 433 33.37 -2.57 2.17
N ARG A 434 32.94 -2.64 3.41
CA ARG A 434 32.70 -3.88 4.13
C ARG A 434 31.24 -3.91 4.60
N ILE A 435 30.53 -4.97 4.28
CA ILE A 435 29.15 -5.21 4.67
C ILE A 435 29.08 -6.51 5.47
N VAL A 436 28.38 -6.47 6.60
CA VAL A 436 27.98 -7.65 7.39
C VAL A 436 26.48 -7.60 7.52
N ASP A 437 25.79 -8.67 7.13
CA ASP A 437 24.33 -8.61 7.00
C ASP A 437 23.67 -9.98 7.20
N TRP A 438 22.44 -9.97 7.72
CA TRP A 438 21.59 -11.13 7.96
C TRP A 438 20.13 -10.69 8.20
N PRO A 439 19.14 -11.54 7.93
CA PRO A 439 17.74 -11.22 8.18
C PRO A 439 17.34 -11.41 9.66
N ASP A 440 16.40 -10.60 10.14
CA ASP A 440 15.81 -10.77 11.49
C ASP A 440 14.73 -11.85 11.55
N LEU A 441 13.93 -11.99 10.50
CA LEU A 441 12.91 -13.04 10.36
C LEU A 441 13.38 -14.13 9.40
N ALA A 442 13.15 -15.38 9.82
CA ALA A 442 13.49 -16.56 9.04
C ALA A 442 12.68 -16.67 7.74
N ARG A 443 11.50 -16.05 7.67
CA ARG A 443 10.59 -16.14 6.52
C ARG A 443 10.19 -14.76 6.03
N ARG A 444 10.47 -14.51 4.75
CA ARG A 444 10.17 -13.28 4.02
C ARG A 444 9.32 -13.68 2.82
N ALA A 445 8.01 -13.56 3.00
CA ALA A 445 6.98 -14.27 2.22
C ALA A 445 6.05 -13.31 1.47
N PRO A 446 6.55 -12.51 0.51
CA PRO A 446 5.67 -11.63 -0.24
C PRO A 446 4.64 -12.41 -1.06
N HIS A 447 3.51 -11.76 -1.34
CA HIS A 447 2.33 -12.39 -1.93
C HIS A 447 1.86 -11.69 -3.21
N LEU A 448 2.12 -12.31 -4.36
CA LEU A 448 1.69 -11.78 -5.66
C LEU A 448 0.29 -12.27 -5.99
N TRP A 449 -0.68 -11.36 -6.03
CA TRP A 449 -1.95 -11.63 -6.67
C TRP A 449 -1.78 -11.43 -8.18
N HIS A 450 -1.51 -12.51 -8.89
CA HIS A 450 -1.75 -12.56 -10.32
C HIS A 450 -3.26 -12.39 -10.59
N SER A 451 -3.64 -11.89 -11.76
CA SER A 451 -5.05 -11.76 -12.12
C SER A 451 -5.76 -13.13 -12.01
N ASP A 452 -7.04 -13.15 -11.65
CA ASP A 452 -7.85 -14.37 -11.50
C ASP A 452 -9.27 -14.23 -12.09
N LEU A 453 -9.48 -13.22 -12.95
CA LEU A 453 -10.79 -12.84 -13.46
C LEU A 453 -11.20 -13.69 -14.67
N LEU A 454 -11.90 -14.79 -14.39
CA LEU A 454 -12.42 -15.69 -15.43
C LEU A 454 -13.69 -15.18 -16.13
N ASN A 455 -14.35 -14.19 -15.55
CA ASN A 455 -15.60 -13.64 -16.09
C ASN A 455 -15.43 -12.65 -17.24
N MET A 456 -14.19 -12.38 -17.67
CA MET A 456 -13.89 -11.47 -18.77
C MET A 456 -12.76 -12.01 -19.65
N PRO A 457 -12.80 -11.80 -20.97
CA PRO A 457 -11.68 -12.19 -21.83
C PRO A 457 -10.48 -11.28 -21.59
N PHE A 458 -9.32 -11.87 -21.36
CA PHE A 458 -8.05 -11.14 -21.38
C PHE A 458 -7.68 -10.75 -22.80
N LEU A 459 -7.31 -9.50 -22.99
CA LEU A 459 -6.79 -8.98 -24.26
C LEU A 459 -5.26 -9.12 -24.33
N GLU A 460 -4.60 -9.15 -23.18
CA GLU A 460 -3.17 -9.43 -23.05
C GLU A 460 -2.90 -10.36 -21.86
N LYS A 461 -2.16 -11.44 -22.12
CA LYS A 461 -1.78 -12.45 -21.13
C LYS A 461 -0.31 -12.26 -20.75
N SER A 462 0.02 -12.39 -19.46
CA SER A 462 1.42 -12.39 -19.04
C SER A 462 2.11 -13.70 -19.43
N SER A 463 3.39 -13.67 -19.83
CA SER A 463 4.15 -14.89 -20.14
C SER A 463 4.92 -15.37 -18.91
N LEU A 464 5.31 -16.66 -18.89
CA LEU A 464 6.22 -17.16 -17.86
C LEU A 464 7.53 -16.36 -17.85
N ALA A 465 8.09 -16.03 -19.01
CA ALA A 465 9.33 -15.26 -19.10
C ALA A 465 9.21 -13.89 -18.41
N PHE A 466 8.11 -13.19 -18.63
CA PHE A 466 7.83 -11.92 -17.94
C PHE A 466 7.70 -12.12 -16.42
N LEU A 467 6.97 -13.16 -15.98
CA LEU A 467 6.80 -13.46 -14.56
C LEU A 467 8.16 -13.74 -13.88
N LEU A 468 8.99 -14.58 -14.48
CA LEU A 468 10.32 -14.90 -13.93
C LEU A 468 11.22 -13.67 -13.84
N ASP A 469 11.19 -12.83 -14.87
CA ASP A 469 11.93 -11.57 -14.91
C ASP A 469 11.47 -10.58 -13.82
N TYR A 470 10.15 -10.42 -13.65
CA TYR A 470 9.57 -9.62 -12.57
C TYR A 470 10.01 -10.14 -11.18
N LEU A 471 9.94 -11.45 -10.97
CA LEU A 471 10.33 -12.07 -9.69
C LEU A 471 11.84 -11.94 -9.43
N ASP A 472 12.68 -12.06 -10.46
CA ASP A 472 14.12 -11.91 -10.33
C ASP A 472 14.52 -10.48 -9.92
N ILE A 473 13.80 -9.47 -10.42
CA ILE A 473 14.05 -8.08 -10.06
C ILE A 473 13.50 -7.77 -8.66
N PHE A 474 12.25 -8.14 -8.37
CA PHE A 474 11.53 -7.60 -7.20
C PHE A 474 11.36 -8.55 -6.02
N ALA A 475 11.37 -9.86 -6.24
CA ALA A 475 11.34 -10.83 -5.15
C ALA A 475 12.77 -11.20 -4.72
N VAL A 476 13.60 -11.58 -5.70
CA VAL A 476 14.99 -12.01 -5.48
C VAL A 476 15.87 -10.82 -5.10
N GLY A 477 15.77 -9.70 -5.82
CA GLY A 477 16.44 -8.45 -5.46
C GLY A 477 16.09 -8.00 -4.04
N ASN A 478 14.83 -8.20 -3.60
CA ASN A 478 14.41 -7.86 -2.25
C ASN A 478 14.65 -8.98 -1.21
N LYS A 479 15.46 -9.99 -1.57
CA LYS A 479 15.87 -11.12 -0.73
C LYS A 479 14.70 -11.91 -0.11
N ALA A 480 13.58 -12.04 -0.83
CA ALA A 480 12.50 -12.95 -0.44
C ALA A 480 13.00 -14.40 -0.39
N ASN A 481 12.42 -15.22 0.49
CA ASN A 481 12.76 -16.65 0.61
C ASN A 481 11.54 -17.57 0.67
N VAL A 482 10.34 -17.00 0.61
CA VAL A 482 9.10 -17.71 0.33
C VAL A 482 8.35 -16.88 -0.71
N LEU A 483 7.68 -17.53 -1.65
CA LEU A 483 6.87 -16.83 -2.63
C LEU A 483 5.48 -17.45 -2.69
N LYS A 484 4.46 -16.63 -2.40
CA LYS A 484 3.05 -16.98 -2.62
C LYS A 484 2.59 -16.28 -3.90
N ILE A 485 2.03 -17.04 -4.84
CA ILE A 485 1.37 -16.48 -6.03
C ILE A 485 -0.07 -16.99 -6.06
N ARG A 486 -1.04 -16.06 -6.07
CA ARG A 486 -2.47 -16.31 -6.22
C ARG A 486 -2.91 -15.94 -7.62
N GLY A 487 -3.86 -16.68 -8.22
CA GLY A 487 -4.40 -16.41 -9.56
C GLY A 487 -3.72 -17.20 -10.69
N LEU A 488 -2.56 -17.81 -10.43
CA LEU A 488 -1.87 -18.62 -11.44
C LEU A 488 -2.59 -19.96 -11.67
N GLU A 489 -3.12 -20.56 -10.60
CA GLU A 489 -3.94 -21.78 -10.60
C GLU A 489 -5.21 -21.62 -11.44
N THR A 490 -5.76 -20.40 -11.46
CA THR A 490 -6.93 -20.02 -12.25
C THR A 490 -6.69 -20.14 -13.76
N PHE A 491 -5.45 -19.94 -14.21
CA PHE A 491 -5.06 -20.06 -15.62
C PHE A 491 -4.24 -21.31 -15.94
N THR A 492 -4.15 -22.24 -15.00
CA THR A 492 -3.39 -23.47 -15.18
C THR A 492 -4.24 -24.52 -15.88
N TRP A 493 -3.67 -25.19 -16.88
CA TRP A 493 -4.23 -26.38 -17.49
C TRP A 493 -3.83 -27.62 -16.69
N PHE A 494 -4.81 -28.33 -16.11
CA PHE A 494 -4.59 -29.56 -15.33
C PHE A 494 -4.64 -30.78 -16.26
N GLU A 495 -3.50 -31.43 -16.49
CA GLU A 495 -3.37 -32.50 -17.49
C GLU A 495 -3.97 -33.83 -17.01
N LYS A 496 -3.79 -34.16 -15.73
CA LYS A 496 -4.27 -35.44 -15.15
C LYS A 496 -5.70 -35.35 -14.62
N THR A 497 -6.24 -34.13 -14.46
CA THR A 497 -7.62 -33.85 -14.04
C THR A 497 -8.34 -33.00 -15.10
N PRO A 498 -8.54 -33.50 -16.33
CA PRO A 498 -9.14 -32.73 -17.42
C PRO A 498 -10.58 -32.27 -17.11
N GLU A 499 -11.29 -32.93 -16.18
CA GLU A 499 -12.61 -32.51 -15.73
C GLU A 499 -12.61 -31.12 -15.08
N ALA A 500 -11.52 -30.72 -14.41
CA ALA A 500 -11.37 -29.39 -13.82
C ALA A 500 -11.22 -28.28 -14.89
N ASN A 501 -10.92 -28.64 -16.15
CA ASN A 501 -10.73 -27.68 -17.24
C ASN A 501 -12.02 -27.37 -18.02
N ARG A 502 -13.09 -28.17 -17.87
CA ARG A 502 -14.21 -28.30 -18.83
C ARG A 502 -14.87 -26.99 -19.29
N LEU A 503 -14.95 -25.95 -18.46
CA LEU A 503 -15.76 -24.75 -18.74
C LEU A 503 -14.95 -23.44 -18.75
N ASN A 504 -13.61 -23.54 -18.74
CA ASN A 504 -12.72 -22.37 -18.68
C ASN A 504 -11.47 -22.51 -19.57
N THR A 505 -11.58 -23.24 -20.69
CA THR A 505 -10.42 -23.65 -21.49
C THR A 505 -9.72 -22.49 -22.22
N SER A 506 -10.43 -21.46 -22.67
CA SER A 506 -9.86 -20.32 -23.42
C SER A 506 -8.96 -19.40 -22.58
N SER A 507 -9.16 -19.40 -21.26
CA SER A 507 -8.44 -18.58 -20.30
C SER A 507 -7.23 -19.29 -19.69
N ARG A 508 -7.12 -20.61 -19.81
CA ARG A 508 -6.00 -21.39 -19.26
C ARG A 508 -4.83 -21.42 -20.25
N TYR A 509 -3.68 -20.89 -19.84
CA TYR A 509 -2.49 -20.77 -20.69
C TYR A 509 -1.18 -21.09 -19.97
N PHE A 510 -1.21 -21.38 -18.67
CA PHE A 510 -0.08 -21.96 -17.95
C PHE A 510 -0.19 -23.48 -17.93
N THR A 511 0.94 -24.16 -18.07
CA THR A 511 1.06 -25.62 -18.04
C THR A 511 1.72 -26.11 -16.76
N LEU A 512 1.65 -27.42 -16.48
CA LEU A 512 2.42 -28.00 -15.38
C LEU A 512 3.94 -27.91 -15.60
N ASP A 513 4.39 -27.82 -16.85
CA ASP A 513 5.79 -27.54 -17.17
C ASP A 513 6.20 -26.11 -16.78
N ASP A 514 5.33 -25.13 -16.99
CA ASP A 514 5.57 -23.77 -16.52
C ASP A 514 5.70 -23.70 -14.98
N TRP A 515 4.88 -24.48 -14.26
CA TRP A 515 5.01 -24.64 -12.81
C TRP A 515 6.33 -25.30 -12.39
N ARG A 516 6.80 -26.34 -13.11
CA ARG A 516 8.12 -26.96 -12.89
C ARG A 516 9.23 -25.92 -13.03
N ARG A 517 9.22 -25.16 -14.13
CA ARG A 517 10.21 -24.13 -14.43
C ARG A 517 10.19 -22.99 -13.40
N LEU A 518 9.01 -22.59 -12.94
CA LEU A 518 8.86 -21.62 -11.85
C LEU A 518 9.44 -22.16 -10.53
N ALA A 519 9.16 -23.43 -10.19
CA ALA A 519 9.68 -24.06 -8.98
C ALA A 519 11.21 -24.23 -9.01
N GLU A 520 11.77 -24.60 -10.17
CA GLU A 520 13.22 -24.65 -10.40
C GLU A 520 13.85 -23.28 -10.23
N PHE A 521 13.29 -22.25 -10.86
CA PHE A 521 13.74 -20.86 -10.71
C PHE A 521 13.78 -20.42 -9.24
N CYS A 522 12.74 -20.75 -8.47
CA CYS A 522 12.64 -20.40 -7.06
C CYS A 522 13.68 -21.18 -6.23
N ARG A 523 13.78 -22.49 -6.42
CA ARG A 523 14.73 -23.36 -5.71
C ARG A 523 16.18 -22.95 -5.94
N ASP A 524 16.49 -22.54 -7.17
CA ASP A 524 17.80 -22.04 -7.55
C ASP A 524 18.21 -20.73 -6.87
N ARG A 525 17.25 -20.02 -6.28
CA ARG A 525 17.42 -18.72 -5.63
C ARG A 525 17.02 -18.75 -4.16
N PHE A 526 16.95 -19.94 -3.56
CA PHE A 526 16.57 -20.16 -2.16
C PHE A 526 15.20 -19.60 -1.80
N ILE A 527 14.26 -19.68 -2.75
CA ILE A 527 12.86 -19.31 -2.54
C ILE A 527 12.03 -20.60 -2.46
N ASP A 528 11.32 -20.76 -1.34
CA ASP A 528 10.30 -21.79 -1.19
C ASP A 528 9.01 -21.32 -1.91
N LEU A 529 8.65 -21.95 -3.04
CA LEU A 529 7.39 -21.68 -3.72
C LEU A 529 6.22 -22.28 -2.91
N MET A 530 5.32 -21.42 -2.44
CA MET A 530 4.06 -21.82 -1.80
C MET A 530 2.98 -21.95 -2.87
N ILE A 531 2.44 -23.16 -3.02
CA ILE A 531 1.29 -23.37 -3.91
C ILE A 531 0.04 -22.76 -3.28
N THR A 532 -0.62 -21.89 -4.03
CA THR A 532 -1.93 -21.33 -3.68
C THR A 532 -2.99 -22.04 -4.50
N LEU A 533 -3.91 -22.74 -3.83
CA LEU A 533 -5.07 -23.35 -4.49
C LEU A 533 -6.32 -23.09 -3.65
N PRO A 534 -7.01 -21.97 -3.88
CA PRO A 534 -8.11 -21.51 -3.03
C PRO A 534 -9.23 -22.55 -2.92
N ALA A 535 -9.79 -22.73 -1.72
CA ALA A 535 -10.90 -23.65 -1.49
C ALA A 535 -12.07 -22.94 -0.81
N GLY A 536 -13.30 -23.29 -1.19
CA GLY A 536 -14.55 -22.73 -0.66
C GLY A 536 -14.72 -21.26 -1.04
N GLY A 537 -14.03 -20.38 -0.32
CA GLY A 537 -13.87 -18.96 -0.65
C GLY A 537 -12.91 -18.78 -1.83
N HIS A 538 -13.20 -17.79 -2.68
CA HIS A 538 -12.35 -17.38 -3.81
C HIS A 538 -11.93 -18.51 -4.78
N ASP A 539 -12.61 -19.65 -4.80
CA ASP A 539 -12.25 -20.86 -5.54
C ASP A 539 -12.70 -20.85 -7.01
N TYR A 540 -12.75 -19.65 -7.60
CA TYR A 540 -13.20 -19.41 -8.96
C TYR A 540 -12.47 -20.26 -9.99
N TRP A 541 -11.20 -20.61 -9.73
CA TRP A 541 -10.41 -21.51 -10.58
C TRP A 541 -11.10 -22.85 -10.85
N LEU A 542 -11.94 -23.34 -9.93
CA LEU A 542 -12.69 -24.58 -10.05
C LEU A 542 -14.18 -24.31 -10.29
N THR A 543 -14.78 -23.38 -9.55
CA THR A 543 -16.24 -23.22 -9.54
C THR A 543 -16.77 -22.31 -10.65
N TYR A 544 -15.92 -21.55 -11.33
CA TYR A 544 -16.33 -20.74 -12.47
C TYR A 544 -16.78 -21.64 -13.63
N GLY A 545 -18.04 -21.46 -14.06
CA GLY A 545 -18.70 -22.33 -15.04
C GLY A 545 -19.30 -23.60 -14.43
N GLN A 546 -18.83 -24.08 -13.28
CA GLN A 546 -19.29 -25.30 -12.62
C GLN A 546 -20.16 -24.99 -11.39
N LYS A 547 -21.34 -24.38 -11.62
CA LYS A 547 -22.20 -23.90 -10.53
C LYS A 547 -22.69 -25.00 -9.59
N ASP A 548 -22.80 -26.24 -10.05
CA ASP A 548 -23.22 -27.40 -9.23
C ASP A 548 -22.18 -27.78 -8.15
N LEU A 549 -20.97 -27.22 -8.23
CA LEU A 549 -19.92 -27.37 -7.21
C LEU A 549 -20.00 -26.30 -6.11
N ARG A 550 -20.97 -25.38 -6.17
CA ARG A 550 -21.16 -24.30 -5.19
C ARG A 550 -22.33 -24.59 -4.26
N GLU A 551 -22.35 -23.91 -3.12
CA GLU A 551 -23.56 -23.80 -2.32
C GLU A 551 -24.62 -22.96 -3.04
N THR A 552 -25.90 -23.34 -2.91
CA THR A 552 -27.02 -22.71 -3.63
C THR A 552 -27.16 -21.21 -3.31
N ALA A 553 -27.01 -20.82 -2.04
CA ALA A 553 -27.24 -19.45 -1.58
C ALA A 553 -25.99 -18.56 -1.59
N TRP A 554 -24.83 -19.10 -1.94
CA TRP A 554 -23.52 -18.45 -1.72
C TRP A 554 -22.63 -18.50 -2.95
N ASP A 555 -21.78 -17.48 -3.14
CA ASP A 555 -20.65 -17.55 -4.07
C ASP A 555 -19.46 -18.23 -3.39
N THR A 556 -19.64 -19.48 -2.97
CA THR A 556 -18.67 -20.30 -2.22
C THR A 556 -18.82 -21.75 -2.67
N GLY A 557 -17.70 -22.43 -2.91
CA GLY A 557 -17.69 -23.85 -3.23
C GLY A 557 -18.27 -24.72 -2.10
N ASP A 558 -19.11 -25.69 -2.45
CA ASP A 558 -19.55 -26.73 -1.51
C ASP A 558 -18.40 -27.72 -1.32
N VAL A 559 -17.49 -27.41 -0.40
CA VAL A 559 -16.34 -28.27 -0.08
C VAL A 559 -16.76 -29.62 0.50
N SER A 560 -18.02 -29.81 0.88
CA SER A 560 -18.55 -31.10 1.34
C SER A 560 -19.02 -31.99 0.17
N ASN A 561 -19.16 -31.44 -1.03
CA ASN A 561 -19.50 -32.18 -2.24
C ASN A 561 -18.38 -33.18 -2.59
N PRO A 562 -18.67 -34.48 -2.71
CA PRO A 562 -17.67 -35.49 -3.06
C PRO A 562 -16.94 -35.20 -4.37
N GLU A 563 -17.63 -34.65 -5.37
CA GLU A 563 -17.01 -34.32 -6.66
C GLU A 563 -16.11 -33.09 -6.54
N TYR A 564 -16.51 -32.07 -5.75
CA TYR A 564 -15.63 -30.94 -5.43
C TYR A 564 -14.32 -31.44 -4.82
N GLN A 565 -14.42 -32.29 -3.79
CA GLN A 565 -13.24 -32.81 -3.11
C GLN A 565 -12.38 -33.65 -4.07
N ARG A 566 -12.99 -34.52 -4.88
CA ARG A 566 -12.25 -35.32 -5.87
C ARG A 566 -11.42 -34.43 -6.80
N LEU A 567 -12.03 -33.39 -7.39
CA LEU A 567 -11.36 -32.48 -8.30
C LEU A 567 -10.29 -31.65 -7.58
N TYR A 568 -10.63 -31.06 -6.43
CA TYR A 568 -9.70 -30.24 -5.64
C TYR A 568 -8.42 -31.02 -5.28
N PHE A 569 -8.56 -32.20 -4.68
CA PHE A 569 -7.42 -33.00 -4.24
C PHE A 569 -6.60 -33.56 -5.41
N SER A 570 -7.23 -33.83 -6.55
CA SER A 570 -6.52 -34.29 -7.76
C SER A 570 -5.67 -33.16 -8.36
N CYS A 571 -6.24 -31.96 -8.51
CA CYS A 571 -5.51 -30.77 -8.95
C CYS A 571 -4.39 -30.37 -7.99
N ALA A 572 -4.64 -30.44 -6.67
CA ALA A 572 -3.61 -30.21 -5.65
C ALA A 572 -2.46 -31.21 -5.78
N ALA A 573 -2.75 -32.50 -6.00
CA ALA A 573 -1.72 -33.52 -6.21
C ALA A 573 -0.86 -33.22 -7.45
N GLU A 574 -1.46 -32.79 -8.56
CA GLU A 574 -0.73 -32.43 -9.78
C GLU A 574 0.23 -31.26 -9.56
N LEU A 575 -0.20 -30.20 -8.88
CA LEU A 575 0.64 -29.04 -8.59
C LEU A 575 1.79 -29.40 -7.62
N ILE A 576 1.50 -30.20 -6.58
CA ILE A 576 2.52 -30.69 -5.65
C ILE A 576 3.55 -31.55 -6.38
N GLU A 577 3.11 -32.47 -7.24
CA GLU A 577 4.00 -33.32 -8.03
C GLU A 577 4.84 -32.51 -9.02
N ALA A 578 4.24 -31.53 -9.70
CA ALA A 578 4.94 -30.69 -10.66
C ALA A 578 6.01 -29.82 -9.98
N THR A 579 5.75 -29.31 -8.78
CA THR A 579 6.63 -28.31 -8.16
C THR A 579 7.55 -28.87 -7.08
N GLY A 580 7.17 -29.98 -6.44
CA GLY A 580 7.81 -30.46 -5.22
C GLY A 580 7.78 -29.42 -4.10
N CYS A 581 6.71 -28.63 -4.01
CA CYS A 581 6.62 -27.50 -3.09
C CYS A 581 6.75 -27.94 -1.63
N ARG A 582 7.31 -27.04 -0.80
CA ARG A 582 7.39 -27.23 0.66
C ARG A 582 6.15 -26.73 1.38
N TYR A 583 5.47 -25.74 0.80
CA TYR A 583 4.31 -25.08 1.37
C TYR A 583 3.12 -25.13 0.42
N PHE A 584 1.93 -25.24 0.99
CA PHE A 584 0.66 -25.19 0.27
C PHE A 584 -0.36 -24.44 1.10
N THR A 585 -1.21 -23.65 0.45
CA THR A 585 -2.30 -22.93 1.10
C THR A 585 -3.61 -23.10 0.33
N PRO A 586 -4.71 -23.45 1.02
CA PRO A 586 -6.06 -23.27 0.48
C PRO A 586 -6.54 -21.82 0.58
N GLU A 587 -5.69 -20.92 1.08
CA GLU A 587 -6.02 -19.60 1.61
C GLU A 587 -7.00 -19.70 2.77
N GLY A 588 -8.26 -20.05 2.52
CA GLY A 588 -9.25 -20.31 3.56
C GLY A 588 -9.83 -19.04 4.19
N ASP A 589 -9.78 -17.92 3.48
CA ASP A 589 -10.34 -16.61 3.86
C ASP A 589 -11.71 -16.36 3.23
N GLU A 590 -12.52 -15.54 3.90
CA GLU A 590 -13.78 -14.97 3.39
C GLU A 590 -14.83 -15.95 2.86
N TRP A 591 -14.92 -17.14 3.45
CA TRP A 591 -16.01 -18.07 3.13
C TRP A 591 -17.37 -17.44 3.51
N TRP A 592 -18.37 -17.66 2.66
CA TRP A 592 -19.72 -17.11 2.83
C TRP A 592 -19.76 -15.57 2.90
N HIS A 593 -18.89 -14.87 2.16
CA HIS A 593 -18.91 -13.40 2.12
C HIS A 593 -20.03 -12.83 1.22
N ASN A 594 -20.31 -13.50 0.09
CA ASN A 594 -21.24 -13.02 -0.94
C ASN A 594 -22.51 -13.88 -1.01
N ARG A 595 -23.59 -13.43 -0.35
CA ARG A 595 -24.90 -14.11 -0.32
C ARG A 595 -25.79 -13.71 -1.49
N GLN A 596 -26.46 -14.67 -2.11
CA GLN A 596 -27.57 -14.42 -3.03
C GLN A 596 -28.82 -14.08 -2.22
N LYS A 597 -29.26 -12.81 -2.27
CA LYS A 597 -30.30 -12.28 -1.37
C LYS A 597 -31.63 -13.03 -1.45
N ASP A 598 -32.02 -13.45 -2.66
CA ASP A 598 -33.33 -14.04 -2.95
C ASP A 598 -33.38 -15.57 -2.79
N VAL A 599 -32.26 -16.20 -2.44
CA VAL A 599 -32.18 -17.66 -2.25
C VAL A 599 -32.20 -17.95 -0.73
N PRO A 600 -33.13 -18.78 -0.23
CA PRO A 600 -33.11 -19.22 1.16
C PRO A 600 -31.80 -19.93 1.49
N GLU A 601 -31.26 -19.64 2.67
CA GLU A 601 -30.04 -20.30 3.13
C GLU A 601 -30.40 -21.59 3.86
N GLU A 602 -29.71 -22.68 3.52
CA GLU A 602 -29.81 -23.92 4.28
C GLU A 602 -29.10 -23.79 5.63
N GLU A 603 -29.76 -24.25 6.70
CA GLU A 603 -29.22 -24.21 8.06
C GLU A 603 -27.98 -25.10 8.23
N THR A 604 -27.95 -26.22 7.52
CA THR A 604 -26.81 -27.16 7.50
C THR A 604 -26.44 -27.51 6.07
N ILE A 605 -25.17 -27.84 5.86
CA ILE A 605 -24.66 -28.35 4.58
C ILE A 605 -24.43 -29.84 4.77
N ARG A 606 -25.23 -30.67 4.08
CA ARG A 606 -25.19 -32.15 4.19
C ARG A 606 -25.24 -32.64 5.65
N GLY A 607 -26.07 -31.99 6.47
CA GLY A 607 -26.29 -32.35 7.89
C GLY A 607 -25.21 -31.86 8.85
N LYS A 608 -24.29 -31.00 8.41
CA LYS A 608 -23.23 -30.40 9.25
C LYS A 608 -23.38 -28.89 9.32
N THR A 609 -22.95 -28.31 10.45
CA THR A 609 -22.81 -26.86 10.56
C THR A 609 -21.68 -26.37 9.64
N ARG A 610 -21.74 -25.10 9.24
CA ARG A 610 -20.68 -24.45 8.44
C ARG A 610 -19.31 -24.52 9.12
N ALA A 611 -19.26 -24.29 10.44
CA ALA A 611 -18.07 -24.49 11.26
C ALA A 611 -17.47 -25.89 11.15
N GLN A 612 -18.32 -26.93 11.22
CA GLN A 612 -17.86 -28.31 11.06
C GLN A 612 -17.39 -28.61 9.63
N VAL A 613 -18.09 -28.10 8.61
CA VAL A 613 -17.70 -28.29 7.20
C VAL A 613 -16.33 -27.68 6.91
N PHE A 614 -16.09 -26.46 7.39
CA PHE A 614 -14.77 -25.83 7.28
C PHE A 614 -13.71 -26.66 7.99
N LEU A 615 -13.93 -27.01 9.27
CA LEU A 615 -12.99 -27.81 10.06
C LEU A 615 -12.66 -29.14 9.36
N ASP A 616 -13.67 -29.89 8.91
CA ASP A 616 -13.49 -31.18 8.24
C ASP A 616 -12.64 -31.06 6.98
N PHE A 617 -12.87 -30.00 6.18
CA PHE A 617 -12.07 -29.76 4.99
C PHE A 617 -10.61 -29.43 5.34
N GLN A 618 -10.39 -28.52 6.30
CA GLN A 618 -9.02 -28.16 6.72
C GLN A 618 -8.26 -29.36 7.30
N LEU A 619 -8.92 -30.21 8.10
CA LEU A 619 -8.31 -31.43 8.65
C LEU A 619 -7.96 -32.44 7.56
N ARG A 620 -8.86 -32.64 6.58
CA ARG A 620 -8.60 -33.54 5.45
C ARG A 620 -7.45 -33.01 4.58
N LEU A 621 -7.42 -31.71 4.30
CA LEU A 621 -6.34 -31.10 3.54
C LEU A 621 -5.00 -31.18 4.26
N HIS A 622 -4.98 -30.86 5.56
CA HIS A 622 -3.79 -30.99 6.39
C HIS A 622 -3.21 -32.40 6.34
N ALA A 623 -4.05 -33.43 6.54
CA ALA A 623 -3.62 -34.82 6.45
C ALA A 623 -3.05 -35.16 5.06
N PHE A 624 -3.77 -34.78 3.99
CA PHE A 624 -3.34 -34.99 2.61
C PHE A 624 -1.96 -34.38 2.30
N LEU A 625 -1.72 -33.16 2.79
CA LEU A 625 -0.44 -32.44 2.61
C LEU A 625 0.67 -33.07 3.46
N LYS A 626 0.37 -33.40 4.72
CA LYS A 626 1.31 -33.98 5.67
C LYS A 626 1.84 -35.33 5.22
N GLU A 627 0.99 -36.19 4.65
CA GLU A 627 1.39 -37.45 4.01
C GLU A 627 2.41 -37.28 2.88
N ARG A 628 2.44 -36.09 2.27
CA ARG A 628 3.35 -35.73 1.16
C ARG A 628 4.54 -34.88 1.62
N GLY A 629 4.71 -34.66 2.92
CA GLY A 629 5.77 -33.82 3.47
C GLY A 629 5.60 -32.32 3.17
N VAL A 630 4.38 -31.90 2.79
CA VAL A 630 4.06 -30.50 2.48
C VAL A 630 3.43 -29.85 3.71
N ARG A 631 3.90 -28.66 4.07
CA ARG A 631 3.37 -27.91 5.21
C ARG A 631 2.23 -26.99 4.80
N MET A 632 1.14 -27.05 5.54
CA MET A 632 -0.04 -26.24 5.28
C MET A 632 0.09 -24.84 5.90
N ALA A 633 -0.30 -23.83 5.13
CA ALA A 633 -0.55 -22.47 5.60
C ALA A 633 -1.98 -22.04 5.27
N MET A 634 -2.63 -21.21 6.08
CA MET A 634 -3.97 -20.68 5.79
C MET A 634 -4.15 -19.30 6.42
N PHE A 635 -4.99 -18.46 5.83
CA PHE A 635 -5.38 -17.19 6.41
C PHE A 635 -6.18 -17.36 7.70
N SER A 636 -6.02 -16.40 8.60
CA SER A 636 -6.53 -16.48 9.97
C SER A 636 -7.93 -15.87 10.18
N ASP A 637 -8.47 -15.14 9.21
CA ASP A 637 -9.70 -14.32 9.38
C ASP A 637 -10.94 -15.14 9.69
N MET A 638 -11.06 -16.36 9.13
CA MET A 638 -12.14 -17.30 9.46
C MET A 638 -12.05 -17.87 10.87
N LEU A 639 -10.94 -17.63 11.59
CA LEU A 639 -10.72 -18.06 12.97
C LEU A 639 -10.71 -16.88 13.96
N ASP A 640 -10.71 -15.64 13.47
CA ASP A 640 -10.71 -14.44 14.30
C ASP A 640 -12.14 -14.09 14.76
N PRO A 641 -12.44 -14.12 16.07
CA PRO A 641 -13.78 -13.83 16.59
C PRO A 641 -14.26 -12.40 16.31
N LEU A 642 -13.37 -11.45 16.01
CA LEU A 642 -13.73 -10.07 15.64
C LEU A 642 -13.74 -9.83 14.12
N HIS A 643 -13.53 -10.88 13.32
CA HIS A 643 -13.60 -10.82 11.87
C HIS A 643 -14.59 -11.86 11.35
N ASN A 644 -14.21 -12.65 10.33
CA ASN A 644 -15.08 -13.64 9.71
C ASN A 644 -15.32 -14.84 10.64
N GLY A 645 -14.45 -15.04 11.64
CA GLY A 645 -14.59 -16.08 12.65
C GLY A 645 -15.84 -15.95 13.52
N GLY A 646 -16.37 -14.73 13.72
CA GLY A 646 -17.65 -14.55 14.42
C GLY A 646 -18.86 -15.08 13.62
N ARG A 647 -18.76 -15.15 12.29
CA ARG A 647 -19.84 -15.70 11.46
C ARG A 647 -19.91 -17.21 11.66
N TYR A 648 -21.12 -17.74 11.91
CA TYR A 648 -21.36 -19.17 12.18
C TYR A 648 -20.52 -19.76 13.31
N GLU A 649 -20.07 -18.93 14.27
CA GLU A 649 -19.23 -19.35 15.39
C GLU A 649 -17.94 -20.08 14.96
N MET A 650 -17.39 -19.74 13.79
CA MET A 650 -16.22 -20.39 13.21
C MET A 650 -14.99 -20.31 14.12
N HIS A 651 -14.82 -19.22 14.88
CA HIS A 651 -13.73 -19.03 15.85
C HIS A 651 -13.64 -20.16 16.89
N THR A 652 -14.75 -20.85 17.18
CA THR A 652 -14.81 -21.92 18.18
C THR A 652 -14.05 -23.19 17.77
N ILE A 653 -13.79 -23.39 16.47
CA ILE A 653 -13.12 -24.61 15.97
C ILE A 653 -11.60 -24.57 16.13
N ILE A 654 -11.03 -23.42 16.46
CA ILE A 654 -9.59 -23.19 16.50
C ILE A 654 -8.83 -24.22 17.34
N ASP A 655 -9.42 -24.62 18.46
CA ASP A 655 -8.75 -25.55 19.38
C ASP A 655 -8.66 -26.98 18.80
N SER A 656 -9.43 -27.27 17.76
CA SER A 656 -9.40 -28.55 17.02
C SER A 656 -8.40 -28.58 15.85
N LEU A 657 -7.80 -27.44 15.48
CA LEU A 657 -6.86 -27.38 14.36
C LEU A 657 -5.44 -27.81 14.75
N PRO A 658 -4.72 -28.56 13.90
CA PRO A 658 -3.32 -28.92 14.12
C PRO A 658 -2.42 -27.69 14.28
N ARG A 659 -1.56 -27.69 15.31
CA ARG A 659 -0.68 -26.55 15.64
C ARG A 659 0.52 -26.39 14.69
N ASP A 660 0.78 -27.38 13.84
CA ASP A 660 1.80 -27.30 12.79
C ASP A 660 1.34 -26.56 11.53
N ILE A 661 0.06 -26.18 11.43
CA ILE A 661 -0.48 -25.25 10.43
C ILE A 661 0.09 -23.85 10.69
N ILE A 662 0.56 -23.20 9.63
CA ILE A 662 0.97 -21.79 9.68
C ILE A 662 -0.27 -20.92 9.48
N LEU A 663 -0.50 -19.95 10.36
CA LEU A 663 -1.56 -18.96 10.16
C LEU A 663 -0.99 -17.70 9.52
N LEU A 664 -1.59 -17.30 8.41
CA LEU A 664 -1.29 -16.09 7.66
C LEU A 664 -2.19 -14.95 8.18
N VAL A 665 -1.58 -13.98 8.87
CA VAL A 665 -2.30 -12.86 9.47
C VAL A 665 -2.33 -11.70 8.49
N TRP A 666 -3.52 -11.32 8.03
CA TRP A 666 -3.71 -10.22 7.07
C TRP A 666 -4.60 -9.08 7.59
N SER A 667 -5.30 -9.27 8.71
CA SER A 667 -6.19 -8.29 9.33
C SER A 667 -6.08 -8.30 10.86
N ASN A 668 -6.60 -7.26 11.53
CA ASN A 668 -6.51 -7.05 12.98
C ASN A 668 -5.09 -7.27 13.52
N ASN A 669 -4.12 -6.72 12.79
CA ASN A 669 -2.70 -6.96 12.99
C ASN A 669 -2.26 -6.48 14.37
N GLY A 670 -1.53 -7.36 15.04
CA GLY A 670 -1.13 -7.18 16.43
C GLY A 670 -1.91 -8.10 17.37
N ARG A 671 -3.20 -7.80 17.59
CA ARG A 671 -4.10 -8.66 18.37
C ARG A 671 -4.04 -10.10 17.87
N ASN A 672 -4.15 -10.30 16.55
CA ASN A 672 -4.14 -11.63 15.97
C ASN A 672 -2.80 -12.35 16.19
N PHE A 673 -1.68 -11.63 16.17
CA PHE A 673 -0.38 -12.24 16.50
C PHE A 673 -0.35 -12.77 17.93
N ARG A 674 -0.87 -12.00 18.89
CA ARG A 674 -0.99 -12.47 20.27
C ARG A 674 -2.01 -13.60 20.42
N TYR A 675 -3.23 -13.41 19.93
CA TYR A 675 -4.35 -14.35 20.10
C TYR A 675 -4.04 -15.74 19.54
N PHE A 676 -3.51 -15.81 18.32
CA PHE A 676 -3.13 -17.09 17.72
C PHE A 676 -1.80 -17.62 18.28
N GLY A 677 -0.89 -16.72 18.67
CA GLY A 677 0.41 -17.08 19.23
C GLY A 677 0.30 -17.73 20.61
N GLU A 678 -0.55 -17.21 21.48
CA GLU A 678 -0.89 -17.79 22.78
C GLU A 678 -1.54 -19.18 22.65
N LYS A 679 -2.15 -19.48 21.49
CA LYS A 679 -2.70 -20.80 21.16
C LYS A 679 -1.68 -21.77 20.52
N GLY A 680 -0.44 -21.31 20.31
CA GLY A 680 0.69 -22.12 19.88
C GLY A 680 0.86 -22.28 18.37
N PHE A 681 0.26 -21.40 17.56
CA PHE A 681 0.44 -21.41 16.10
C PHE A 681 1.71 -20.66 15.67
N GLU A 682 2.32 -21.10 14.56
CA GLU A 682 3.31 -20.31 13.85
C GLU A 682 2.62 -19.25 12.98
N LEU A 683 3.06 -17.99 13.07
CA LEU A 683 2.37 -16.86 12.44
C LEU A 683 3.26 -16.08 11.48
N TRP A 684 2.75 -15.89 10.27
CA TRP A 684 3.37 -15.04 9.26
C TRP A 684 2.45 -13.86 8.92
N GLY A 685 2.98 -12.64 8.92
CA GLY A 685 2.26 -11.49 8.37
C GLY A 685 2.13 -11.60 6.86
N CYS A 686 0.94 -11.43 6.31
CA CYS A 686 0.66 -11.50 4.87
C CYS A 686 -0.29 -10.36 4.48
N ASN A 687 0.24 -9.14 4.45
CA ASN A 687 -0.59 -7.94 4.49
C ASN A 687 -1.25 -7.60 3.16
N THR A 688 -2.54 -7.30 3.15
CA THR A 688 -3.27 -6.66 2.02
C THR A 688 -3.16 -5.12 2.13
N GLY A 689 -1.93 -4.61 2.12
CA GLY A 689 -1.62 -3.19 2.33
C GLY A 689 -0.31 -3.01 3.09
N TRP A 690 -0.13 -1.85 3.75
CA TRP A 690 1.03 -1.59 4.60
C TRP A 690 0.66 -1.26 6.03
N TRP A 691 1.28 -1.97 6.96
CA TRP A 691 1.25 -1.71 8.40
C TRP A 691 2.43 -2.44 9.04
N THR A 692 2.71 -2.13 10.29
CA THR A 692 3.76 -2.75 11.11
C THR A 692 3.15 -3.36 12.36
N VAL A 693 3.96 -4.10 13.14
CA VAL A 693 3.56 -4.60 14.46
C VAL A 693 3.77 -3.47 15.46
N GLY A 694 2.68 -2.81 15.85
CA GLY A 694 2.72 -1.60 16.66
C GLY A 694 3.03 -1.84 18.14
N ASN A 695 2.53 -2.94 18.71
CA ASN A 695 2.77 -3.27 20.11
C ASN A 695 3.99 -4.23 20.25
N PRO A 696 5.04 -3.83 20.98
CA PRO A 696 6.23 -4.66 21.17
C PRO A 696 5.96 -6.04 21.77
N GLU A 697 4.91 -6.20 22.59
CA GLU A 697 4.54 -7.50 23.20
C GLU A 697 4.09 -8.55 22.17
N GLU A 698 3.71 -8.12 20.97
CA GLU A 698 3.21 -9.02 19.91
C GLU A 698 4.34 -9.51 19.01
N LYS A 699 5.45 -8.78 18.92
CA LYS A 699 6.61 -9.11 18.08
C LYS A 699 7.15 -10.53 18.30
N PRO A 700 7.22 -11.08 19.53
CA PRO A 700 7.72 -12.44 19.75
C PRO A 700 6.92 -13.55 19.06
N TYR A 701 5.65 -13.31 18.73
CA TYR A 701 4.80 -14.29 18.04
C TYR A 701 4.97 -14.29 16.52
N VAL A 702 5.70 -13.31 15.97
CA VAL A 702 5.90 -13.16 14.53
C VAL A 702 7.13 -13.95 14.10
N SER A 703 6.94 -14.90 13.18
CA SER A 703 8.00 -15.78 12.67
C SER A 703 8.28 -15.58 11.17
N GLY A 704 7.37 -14.92 10.46
CA GLY A 704 7.52 -14.56 9.07
C GLY A 704 6.75 -13.29 8.71
N TRP A 705 7.14 -12.65 7.61
CA TRP A 705 6.48 -11.44 7.14
C TRP A 705 6.51 -11.29 5.63
N GLY A 706 5.42 -10.76 5.08
CA GLY A 706 5.28 -10.39 3.69
C GLY A 706 4.15 -9.38 3.50
N ALA A 707 4.21 -8.66 2.39
CA ALA A 707 3.13 -7.78 1.94
C ALA A 707 2.67 -8.23 0.56
N SER A 708 1.40 -7.96 0.26
CA SER A 708 0.75 -8.36 -0.97
C SER A 708 0.90 -7.30 -2.04
N ALA A 709 1.22 -7.70 -3.26
CA ALA A 709 1.07 -6.89 -4.45
C ALA A 709 -0.14 -7.40 -5.24
N TYR A 710 -1.07 -6.49 -5.51
CA TYR A 710 -2.17 -6.79 -6.43
C TYR A 710 -1.74 -6.51 -7.86
N SER A 711 -1.81 -7.55 -8.70
CA SER A 711 -1.17 -7.62 -10.02
C SER A 711 0.35 -7.37 -9.89
N TYR A 712 1.02 -7.03 -10.99
CA TYR A 712 2.44 -6.71 -11.03
C TYR A 712 2.82 -5.37 -10.36
N GLY A 713 2.05 -4.93 -9.35
CA GLY A 713 2.40 -3.81 -8.47
C GLY A 713 1.38 -2.66 -8.40
N ARG A 714 0.28 -2.71 -9.15
CA ARG A 714 -0.63 -1.55 -9.30
C ARG A 714 -2.07 -1.91 -9.69
N GLU A 715 -2.73 -2.86 -9.04
CA GLU A 715 -4.19 -2.89 -9.20
C GLU A 715 -4.83 -1.55 -8.78
N HIS A 716 -5.60 -1.04 -9.76
CA HIS A 716 -6.84 -0.27 -9.66
C HIS A 716 -6.79 1.18 -9.17
N ALA A 717 -6.13 2.02 -9.98
CA ALA A 717 -6.14 3.49 -10.00
C ALA A 717 -7.53 4.20 -10.05
N PHE A 718 -8.62 3.57 -9.60
CA PHE A 718 -9.94 4.20 -9.60
C PHE A 718 -10.75 4.02 -8.32
N ARG A 719 -10.32 3.20 -7.34
CA ARG A 719 -11.18 2.85 -6.19
C ARG A 719 -10.72 3.30 -4.81
N THR A 720 -9.49 3.78 -4.62
CA THR A 720 -9.04 4.20 -3.29
C THR A 720 -8.36 5.57 -3.34
N SER A 721 -8.71 6.43 -2.39
CA SER A 721 -8.03 7.69 -2.05
C SER A 721 -6.62 7.47 -1.47
N SER A 722 -5.99 6.32 -1.76
CA SER A 722 -4.73 5.89 -1.16
C SER A 722 -3.56 6.50 -1.91
N ASN A 723 -2.74 7.24 -1.18
CA ASN A 723 -1.60 7.98 -1.71
C ASN A 723 -0.39 7.06 -2.04
N PHE A 724 -0.52 5.75 -2.31
CA PHE A 724 0.62 4.87 -2.61
C PHE A 724 0.23 3.63 -3.43
N SER A 725 1.22 2.92 -4.01
CA SER A 725 1.02 1.68 -4.77
C SER A 725 1.25 0.42 -3.91
N PHE A 726 0.62 -0.70 -4.27
CA PHE A 726 0.89 -2.00 -3.64
C PHE A 726 2.31 -2.51 -3.90
N HIS A 727 2.98 -2.02 -4.94
CA HIS A 727 4.40 -2.30 -5.12
C HIS A 727 5.27 -1.68 -4.01
N ASN A 728 4.86 -0.51 -3.49
CA ASN A 728 5.57 0.11 -2.37
C ASN A 728 5.46 -0.74 -1.10
N THR A 729 4.29 -1.34 -0.85
CA THR A 729 4.07 -2.21 0.31
C THR A 729 4.88 -3.49 0.18
N TRP A 730 4.96 -4.08 -1.02
CA TRP A 730 5.80 -5.23 -1.33
C TRP A 730 7.27 -4.98 -0.99
N PHE A 731 7.82 -3.86 -1.48
CA PHE A 731 9.20 -3.48 -1.23
C PHE A 731 9.47 -3.33 0.26
N MET A 732 8.66 -2.52 0.93
CA MET A 732 8.75 -2.29 2.37
C MET A 732 8.62 -3.60 3.16
N GLY A 733 7.82 -4.56 2.70
CA GLY A 733 7.64 -5.86 3.33
C GLY A 733 8.94 -6.68 3.40
N GLY A 734 9.73 -6.67 2.32
CA GLY A 734 11.04 -7.32 2.31
C GLY A 734 12.01 -6.68 3.30
N ASN A 735 12.11 -5.34 3.31
CA ASN A 735 12.98 -4.64 4.24
C ASN A 735 12.53 -4.76 5.70
N TYR A 736 11.24 -4.73 5.97
CA TYR A 736 10.70 -4.94 7.30
C TYR A 736 10.91 -6.37 7.79
N GLY A 737 10.77 -7.38 6.92
CA GLY A 737 11.11 -8.76 7.29
C GLY A 737 12.61 -8.93 7.57
N TRP A 738 13.46 -8.26 6.79
CA TRP A 738 14.92 -8.26 6.97
C TRP A 738 15.35 -7.53 8.27
N ASN A 739 14.66 -6.44 8.61
CA ASN A 739 15.01 -5.52 9.70
C ASN A 739 13.93 -5.43 10.81
N PHE A 740 13.17 -6.50 11.02
CA PHE A 740 12.02 -6.53 11.91
C PHE A 740 12.32 -6.14 13.37
N LYS A 741 13.55 -6.42 13.82
CA LYS A 741 14.03 -6.12 15.17
C LYS A 741 14.62 -4.71 15.30
N SER A 742 14.73 -3.96 14.20
CA SER A 742 15.24 -2.60 14.25
C SER A 742 14.28 -1.67 14.99
N GLU A 743 14.86 -0.83 15.86
CA GLU A 743 14.18 0.27 16.55
C GLU A 743 14.52 1.64 15.94
N THR A 744 15.51 1.69 15.05
CA THR A 744 16.05 2.92 14.48
C THR A 744 15.57 3.17 13.05
N LEU A 745 15.20 2.11 12.31
CA LEU A 745 14.73 2.24 10.94
C LEU A 745 13.30 2.75 10.88
N ASN A 746 13.06 3.68 9.95
CA ASN A 746 11.74 4.20 9.70
C ASN A 746 10.95 3.27 8.77
N PHE A 747 9.90 2.63 9.30
CA PHE A 747 8.99 1.80 8.53
C PHE A 747 7.67 2.48 8.16
N ASN A 748 7.56 3.81 8.37
CA ASN A 748 6.43 4.59 7.87
C ASN A 748 6.53 4.71 6.34
N LEU A 749 5.50 4.21 5.63
CA LEU A 749 5.49 4.19 4.18
C LEU A 749 5.46 5.60 3.56
N ALA A 750 4.68 6.52 4.13
CA ALA A 750 4.59 7.89 3.62
C ALA A 750 5.93 8.62 3.74
N ASP A 751 6.65 8.44 4.85
CA ASP A 751 7.97 9.04 5.04
C ASP A 751 9.00 8.52 4.03
N ASN A 752 9.00 7.21 3.77
CA ASN A 752 9.91 6.57 2.81
C ASN A 752 9.63 6.99 1.35
N ILE A 753 8.38 7.26 1.00
CA ILE A 753 8.00 7.83 -0.31
C ILE A 753 8.38 9.31 -0.38
N ASN A 754 8.04 10.09 0.64
CA ASN A 754 8.25 11.55 0.66
C ASN A 754 9.73 11.94 0.72
N SER A 755 10.58 11.09 1.30
CA SER A 755 12.04 11.23 1.26
C SER A 755 12.66 10.82 -0.07
N GLY A 756 11.89 10.22 -0.98
CA GLY A 756 12.36 9.71 -2.27
C GLY A 756 13.17 8.42 -2.19
N VAL A 757 13.54 7.95 -0.99
CA VAL A 757 14.39 6.77 -0.76
C VAL A 757 13.77 5.51 -1.37
N LEU A 758 12.48 5.27 -1.12
CA LEU A 758 11.80 4.07 -1.63
C LEU A 758 11.73 4.07 -3.15
N THR A 759 11.42 5.22 -3.76
CA THR A 759 11.39 5.36 -5.22
C THR A 759 12.78 5.19 -5.83
N ALA A 760 13.82 5.76 -5.22
CA ALA A 760 15.20 5.57 -5.68
C ALA A 760 15.61 4.09 -5.63
N ALA A 761 15.29 3.37 -4.56
CA ALA A 761 15.54 1.94 -4.45
C ALA A 761 14.80 1.13 -5.54
N GLN A 762 13.52 1.41 -5.77
CA GLN A 762 12.72 0.77 -6.83
C GLN A 762 13.30 1.03 -8.23
N CYS A 763 13.66 2.28 -8.51
CA CYS A 763 14.29 2.69 -9.76
C CYS A 763 15.67 2.02 -9.96
N MET A 764 16.47 1.89 -8.90
CA MET A 764 17.72 1.13 -8.93
C MET A 764 17.43 -0.33 -9.30
N PHE A 765 16.43 -0.96 -8.67
CA PHE A 765 16.06 -2.35 -8.98
C PHE A 765 15.65 -2.51 -10.45
N ALA A 766 14.90 -1.56 -11.01
CA ALA A 766 14.45 -1.58 -12.41
C ALA A 766 15.58 -1.51 -13.46
N GLU A 767 16.80 -1.09 -13.09
CA GLU A 767 17.93 -1.08 -14.02
C GLU A 767 18.28 -2.50 -14.50
N ARG A 768 18.30 -2.68 -15.83
CA ARG A 768 18.49 -3.96 -16.53
C ARG A 768 19.96 -4.27 -16.77
N PRO A 769 20.38 -5.54 -16.84
CA PRO A 769 21.69 -5.89 -17.39
C PRO A 769 21.75 -5.52 -18.89
N CYS A 770 22.86 -4.95 -19.35
CA CYS A 770 23.13 -4.64 -20.75
C CYS A 770 24.63 -4.79 -21.04
N ALA A 771 25.04 -6.00 -21.44
CA ALA A 771 26.44 -6.39 -21.56
C ALA A 771 27.24 -5.62 -22.63
N TYR A 772 26.55 -4.91 -23.53
CA TYR A 772 27.11 -4.14 -24.63
C TYR A 772 26.98 -2.62 -24.45
N ALA A 773 26.49 -2.16 -23.30
CA ALA A 773 26.42 -0.73 -23.00
C ALA A 773 27.79 -0.16 -22.60
N SER A 774 28.06 1.06 -23.04
CA SER A 774 29.13 1.91 -22.54
C SER A 774 28.56 3.05 -21.69
N GLU A 775 29.43 3.92 -21.18
CA GLU A 775 29.03 5.19 -20.54
C GLU A 775 28.58 6.26 -21.54
N GLU A 776 28.78 6.03 -22.85
CA GLU A 776 28.43 7.00 -23.88
C GLU A 776 26.92 7.08 -24.07
N VAL A 777 26.37 8.28 -23.89
CA VAL A 777 24.95 8.57 -24.09
C VAL A 777 24.80 9.57 -25.23
N GLN A 778 24.18 9.12 -26.33
CA GLN A 778 23.85 9.99 -27.46
C GLN A 778 22.41 10.47 -27.38
N VAL A 779 22.22 11.79 -27.35
CA VAL A 779 20.89 12.42 -27.42
C VAL A 779 20.38 12.37 -28.87
N ILE A 780 19.20 11.81 -29.07
CA ILE A 780 18.51 11.78 -30.36
C ILE A 780 17.61 13.02 -30.45
N ASP A 781 17.87 13.90 -31.43
CA ASP A 781 17.10 15.13 -31.62
C ASP A 781 15.79 14.86 -32.37
N ILE A 782 14.68 14.96 -31.64
CA ILE A 782 13.32 14.76 -32.16
C ILE A 782 12.57 16.08 -32.38
N ALA A 783 13.21 17.24 -32.20
CA ALA A 783 12.51 18.53 -32.13
C ALA A 783 11.73 18.89 -33.40
N ARG A 784 12.16 18.39 -34.57
CA ARG A 784 11.44 18.58 -35.85
C ARG A 784 10.07 17.90 -35.90
N HIS A 785 9.79 17.00 -34.97
CA HIS A 785 8.56 16.23 -34.88
C HIS A 785 7.65 16.72 -33.75
N PHE A 786 7.99 17.81 -33.05
CA PHE A 786 7.14 18.33 -31.98
C PHE A 786 5.81 18.82 -32.53
N ASP A 787 4.73 18.35 -31.92
CA ASP A 787 3.32 18.64 -32.26
C ASP A 787 2.46 18.90 -31.00
N ALA A 788 3.03 18.74 -29.81
CA ALA A 788 2.37 18.98 -28.53
C ALA A 788 3.19 19.86 -27.58
N GLU A 789 2.48 20.46 -26.62
CA GLU A 789 3.05 21.30 -25.57
C GLU A 789 2.84 20.70 -24.16
N LEU A 790 3.93 20.69 -23.39
CA LEU A 790 4.00 20.44 -21.96
C LEU A 790 4.57 21.72 -21.28
N PRO A 791 3.72 22.66 -20.81
CA PRO A 791 4.13 23.97 -20.30
C PRO A 791 5.18 23.93 -19.18
N GLU A 792 5.13 22.91 -18.34
CA GLU A 792 5.98 22.76 -17.15
C GLU A 792 7.39 22.26 -17.51
N VAL A 793 7.57 21.70 -18.70
CA VAL A 793 8.87 21.25 -19.21
C VAL A 793 9.63 22.44 -19.79
N GLN A 794 10.66 22.88 -19.07
CA GLN A 794 11.58 23.92 -19.53
C GLN A 794 12.55 23.36 -20.57
N ALA A 795 13.01 24.22 -21.50
CA ALA A 795 14.05 23.87 -22.45
C ALA A 795 15.40 23.85 -21.74
N VAL A 796 15.97 22.67 -21.55
CA VAL A 796 17.23 22.48 -20.82
C VAL A 796 17.94 21.21 -21.31
N GLN A 797 19.27 21.25 -21.34
CA GLN A 797 20.08 20.06 -21.43
C GLN A 797 20.66 19.76 -20.05
N ARG A 798 20.25 18.65 -19.45
CA ARG A 798 20.70 18.24 -18.11
C ARG A 798 20.56 16.72 -17.94
N ALA A 799 21.16 16.19 -16.89
CA ALA A 799 20.85 14.84 -16.45
C ALA A 799 19.44 14.81 -15.86
N PHE A 800 18.62 13.84 -16.28
CA PHE A 800 17.38 13.47 -15.60
C PHE A 800 17.66 12.13 -14.92
N GLY A 801 17.63 12.12 -13.58
CA GLY A 801 18.39 11.12 -12.83
C GLY A 801 19.89 11.33 -13.08
N ASN A 802 20.56 10.31 -13.63
CA ASN A 802 21.98 10.39 -14.01
C ASN A 802 22.23 10.19 -15.52
N ILE A 803 21.18 10.28 -16.35
CA ILE A 803 21.29 10.11 -17.80
C ILE A 803 21.06 11.46 -18.48
N LEU A 804 21.99 11.85 -19.35
CA LEU A 804 21.91 13.08 -20.11
C LEU A 804 20.69 13.06 -21.05
N MET A 805 19.80 14.03 -20.88
CA MET A 805 18.64 14.24 -21.73
C MET A 805 18.58 15.71 -22.17
N GLN A 806 17.89 15.98 -23.28
CA GLN A 806 17.69 17.34 -23.76
C GLN A 806 16.21 17.59 -24.04
N THR A 807 15.64 18.57 -23.34
CA THR A 807 14.32 19.13 -23.62
C THR A 807 14.51 20.45 -24.38
N ARG A 808 13.70 20.69 -25.42
CA ARG A 808 13.76 21.90 -26.26
C ARG A 808 12.37 22.47 -26.45
N ARG A 809 12.28 23.73 -26.90
CA ARG A 809 11.03 24.35 -27.35
C ARG A 809 11.17 24.90 -28.76
N GLN A 810 10.17 24.68 -29.61
CA GLN A 810 10.04 25.28 -30.93
C GLN A 810 8.59 25.71 -31.12
N ASN A 811 8.34 27.01 -31.32
CA ASN A 811 6.98 27.57 -31.44
C ASN A 811 6.04 27.13 -30.30
N ASN A 812 6.54 27.17 -29.06
CA ASN A 812 5.91 26.67 -27.82
C ASN A 812 5.77 25.15 -27.70
N LEU A 813 5.98 24.36 -28.75
CA LEU A 813 5.93 22.90 -28.73
C LEU A 813 7.23 22.29 -28.19
N ASN A 814 7.12 21.18 -27.46
CA ASN A 814 8.25 20.49 -26.81
C ASN A 814 8.04 18.97 -26.61
N ALA A 815 6.97 18.41 -27.18
CA ALA A 815 6.66 16.99 -27.09
C ALA A 815 6.14 16.45 -28.42
N VAL A 816 6.25 15.14 -28.60
CA VAL A 816 5.63 14.39 -29.69
C VAL A 816 4.44 13.63 -29.10
N LEU A 817 3.23 13.92 -29.57
CA LEU A 817 2.02 13.21 -29.19
C LEU A 817 1.98 11.86 -29.94
N VAL A 818 1.63 10.80 -29.20
CA VAL A 818 1.35 9.49 -29.79
C VAL A 818 -0.15 9.33 -29.82
N ASP A 819 -0.74 9.38 -31.02
CA ASP A 819 -2.15 9.09 -31.25
C ASP A 819 -2.34 8.21 -32.50
N LYS A 820 -3.59 7.88 -32.84
CA LYS A 820 -3.93 7.03 -34.00
C LYS A 820 -3.63 7.67 -35.36
N LEU A 821 -3.67 8.99 -35.44
CA LEU A 821 -3.53 9.77 -36.69
C LEU A 821 -2.08 10.19 -36.94
N HIS A 822 -1.27 10.24 -35.88
CA HIS A 822 0.11 10.70 -35.89
C HIS A 822 1.06 9.60 -35.43
N SER A 823 1.72 8.97 -36.40
CA SER A 823 2.75 7.96 -36.16
C SER A 823 4.05 8.38 -36.84
N PRO A 824 4.77 9.38 -36.31
CA PRO A 824 6.00 9.84 -36.94
C PRO A 824 7.08 8.75 -36.87
N ASP A 825 7.79 8.57 -37.98
CA ASP A 825 9.04 7.81 -38.00
C ASP A 825 10.17 8.73 -37.54
N LEU A 826 10.64 8.52 -36.32
CA LEU A 826 11.76 9.26 -35.73
C LEU A 826 13.08 8.66 -36.23
N PRO A 827 13.90 9.40 -36.98
CA PRO A 827 15.16 8.88 -37.49
C PRO A 827 16.17 8.70 -36.34
N VAL A 828 16.79 7.52 -36.26
CA VAL A 828 17.80 7.19 -35.25
C VAL A 828 19.18 7.03 -35.90
N LYS A 829 19.29 6.16 -36.91
CA LYS A 829 20.47 5.95 -37.77
C LYS A 829 21.78 5.67 -37.02
N GLY A 830 21.77 4.63 -36.18
CA GLY A 830 22.97 4.22 -35.45
C GLY A 830 22.84 2.84 -34.82
N LYS A 831 23.96 2.34 -34.26
CA LYS A 831 23.98 1.10 -33.49
C LYS A 831 23.96 1.46 -32.01
N TYR A 832 22.98 0.95 -31.29
CA TYR A 832 22.78 1.25 -29.88
C TYR A 832 22.49 -0.05 -29.13
N SER A 833 23.10 -0.23 -27.97
CA SER A 833 22.84 -1.38 -27.09
C SER A 833 21.56 -1.22 -26.28
N THR A 834 21.09 0.03 -26.14
CA THR A 834 19.92 0.37 -25.34
C THR A 834 19.29 1.65 -25.88
N LEU A 835 17.98 1.79 -25.71
CA LEU A 835 17.25 3.03 -25.94
C LEU A 835 16.60 3.47 -24.62
N VAL A 836 16.76 4.75 -24.28
CA VAL A 836 16.18 5.33 -23.07
C VAL A 836 15.12 6.35 -23.47
N PHE A 837 13.87 6.06 -23.12
CA PHE A 837 12.71 6.90 -23.42
C PHE A 837 12.43 7.85 -22.27
N LEU A 838 12.16 9.12 -22.58
CA LEU A 838 11.60 10.09 -21.64
C LEU A 838 10.16 10.39 -22.08
N HIS A 839 9.19 9.96 -21.28
CA HIS A 839 7.78 9.96 -21.68
C HIS A 839 6.84 10.21 -20.50
N THR A 840 5.59 10.53 -20.83
CA THR A 840 4.49 10.69 -19.88
C THR A 840 3.16 10.42 -20.58
N ALA A 841 2.08 10.28 -19.82
CA ALA A 841 0.74 10.05 -20.35
C ALA A 841 -0.23 11.12 -19.82
N ARG A 842 -1.04 11.75 -20.66
CA ARG A 842 -2.14 12.62 -20.22
C ARG A 842 -3.46 11.89 -20.37
N GLU A 843 -4.32 11.97 -19.36
CA GLU A 843 -5.65 11.37 -19.42
C GLU A 843 -6.57 12.23 -20.31
N ASN A 844 -7.43 11.58 -21.10
CA ASN A 844 -8.52 12.23 -21.81
C ASN A 844 -9.80 12.18 -20.95
N PRO A 845 -10.36 13.29 -20.44
CA PRO A 845 -11.47 13.25 -19.47
C PRO A 845 -12.75 12.53 -19.93
N GLU A 846 -13.03 12.47 -21.24
CA GLU A 846 -14.22 11.80 -21.78
C GLU A 846 -14.09 10.25 -21.74
N TYR A 847 -12.88 9.74 -21.54
CA TYR A 847 -12.53 8.32 -21.43
C TYR A 847 -13.20 7.60 -20.26
N ARG A 848 -13.25 8.22 -19.06
CA ARG A 848 -13.81 7.59 -17.85
C ARG A 848 -15.29 7.22 -17.99
N LYS A 849 -15.95 7.75 -19.02
CA LYS A 849 -17.38 7.55 -19.30
C LYS A 849 -17.63 6.52 -20.40
N ALA A 850 -16.58 5.97 -21.04
CA ALA A 850 -16.71 5.00 -22.12
C ALA A 850 -17.35 3.69 -21.60
N PRO A 851 -18.51 3.27 -22.14
CA PRO A 851 -19.15 2.01 -21.74
C PRO A 851 -18.24 0.81 -22.07
N GLY A 852 -18.02 -0.08 -21.10
CA GLY A 852 -17.29 -1.34 -21.32
C GLY A 852 -15.78 -1.28 -21.11
N PHE A 853 -15.20 -0.12 -20.79
CA PHE A 853 -13.78 -0.04 -20.41
C PHE A 853 -13.53 -0.82 -19.10
N ASN A 854 -12.69 -1.86 -19.17
CA ASN A 854 -12.22 -2.56 -17.99
C ASN A 854 -10.72 -2.85 -18.07
N ASN A 855 -9.94 -2.11 -17.28
CA ASN A 855 -8.49 -2.28 -17.16
C ASN A 855 -8.08 -3.72 -16.76
N ARG A 856 -8.96 -4.48 -16.12
CA ARG A 856 -8.72 -5.86 -15.69
C ARG A 856 -8.46 -6.85 -16.82
N GLN A 857 -8.80 -6.49 -18.06
CA GLN A 857 -8.52 -7.33 -19.23
C GLN A 857 -7.05 -7.29 -19.68
N TRP A 858 -6.24 -6.42 -19.08
CA TRP A 858 -4.83 -6.18 -19.43
C TRP A 858 -3.91 -6.55 -18.24
N GLN A 859 -3.38 -7.77 -18.24
CA GLN A 859 -2.57 -8.26 -17.10
C GLN A 859 -1.25 -7.50 -16.93
N LEU A 860 -0.68 -7.00 -18.03
CA LEU A 860 0.59 -6.25 -18.06
C LEU A 860 0.38 -4.74 -17.97
N GLY A 861 -0.75 -4.29 -17.41
CA GLY A 861 -1.12 -2.88 -17.41
C GLY A 861 -1.71 -2.44 -18.74
N TYR A 862 -2.29 -1.24 -18.76
CA TYR A 862 -3.03 -0.77 -19.92
C TYR A 862 -2.05 -0.33 -21.03
N PRO A 863 -2.14 -0.87 -22.25
CA PRO A 863 -1.34 -0.42 -23.39
C PRO A 863 -1.71 1.01 -23.78
N ILE A 864 -0.72 1.90 -23.85
CA ILE A 864 -0.91 3.31 -24.23
C ILE A 864 -0.11 3.73 -25.46
N ALA A 865 0.97 2.99 -25.76
CA ALA A 865 1.80 3.22 -26.94
C ALA A 865 2.65 1.98 -27.19
N ASP A 866 3.08 1.81 -28.44
CA ASP A 866 4.14 0.91 -28.84
C ASP A 866 5.22 1.72 -29.54
N TYR A 867 6.49 1.55 -29.12
CA TYR A 867 7.63 1.97 -29.93
C TYR A 867 8.03 0.81 -30.83
N ILE A 868 7.96 1.00 -32.15
CA ILE A 868 8.42 0.01 -33.12
C ILE A 868 9.82 0.39 -33.57
N VAL A 869 10.82 -0.34 -33.10
CA VAL A 869 12.24 -0.13 -33.43
C VAL A 869 12.53 -0.85 -34.74
N ILE A 870 12.85 -0.12 -35.79
CA ILE A 870 13.04 -0.67 -37.15
C ILE A 870 14.52 -0.64 -37.52
N TYR A 871 15.07 -1.78 -37.90
CA TYR A 871 16.46 -1.89 -38.35
C TYR A 871 16.59 -1.68 -39.86
N ASP A 872 17.82 -1.48 -40.33
CA ASP A 872 18.12 -1.28 -41.76
C ASP A 872 17.76 -2.49 -42.65
N ASP A 873 17.73 -3.71 -42.08
CA ASP A 873 17.30 -4.93 -42.76
C ASP A 873 15.76 -5.10 -42.83
N ASN A 874 15.00 -4.09 -42.36
CA ASN A 874 13.54 -4.08 -42.20
C ASN A 874 12.98 -5.05 -41.15
N SER A 875 13.82 -5.74 -40.38
CA SER A 875 13.34 -6.37 -39.14
C SER A 875 12.91 -5.29 -38.13
N ALA A 876 12.05 -5.65 -37.19
CA ALA A 876 11.57 -4.73 -36.17
C ALA A 876 11.33 -5.43 -34.83
N GLU A 877 11.51 -4.69 -33.75
CA GLU A 877 11.11 -5.08 -32.40
C GLU A 877 9.99 -4.15 -31.92
N VAL A 878 9.01 -4.70 -31.20
CA VAL A 878 7.92 -3.93 -30.59
C VAL A 878 8.24 -3.73 -29.12
N VAL A 879 8.26 -2.48 -28.67
CA VAL A 879 8.48 -2.10 -27.27
C VAL A 879 7.15 -1.61 -26.70
N PRO A 880 6.40 -2.48 -26.01
CA PRO A 880 5.11 -2.13 -25.46
C PRO A 880 5.22 -1.17 -24.27
N ILE A 881 4.58 -0.01 -24.38
CA ILE A 881 4.44 0.92 -23.27
C ILE A 881 3.10 0.70 -22.59
N ARG A 882 3.21 0.53 -21.28
CA ARG A 882 2.10 0.11 -20.43
C ARG A 882 2.00 1.14 -19.33
N LEU A 883 0.83 1.75 -19.23
CA LEU A 883 0.47 2.55 -18.07
C LEU A 883 0.63 1.68 -16.84
N ASN A 884 1.24 2.21 -15.78
CA ASN A 884 1.59 1.58 -14.50
C ASN A 884 2.91 0.79 -14.48
N LEU A 885 3.35 0.21 -15.59
CA LEU A 885 4.65 -0.47 -15.64
C LEU A 885 5.78 0.47 -16.07
N HIS A 886 5.58 1.24 -17.13
CA HIS A 886 6.63 2.05 -17.77
C HIS A 886 6.46 3.56 -17.56
N CYS A 887 5.22 4.03 -17.41
CA CYS A 887 4.90 5.42 -17.07
C CYS A 887 3.53 5.49 -16.38
N TYR A 888 3.16 6.68 -15.92
CA TYR A 888 1.86 6.96 -15.35
C TYR A 888 1.35 8.35 -15.76
N TRP A 889 0.18 8.74 -15.26
CA TRP A 889 -0.45 10.02 -15.60
C TRP A 889 0.42 11.21 -15.23
N TYR A 890 0.43 12.19 -16.15
CA TYR A 890 1.27 13.37 -16.11
C TYR A 890 0.97 14.23 -14.90
N ASP A 891 -0.28 14.40 -14.51
CA ASP A 891 -0.72 15.40 -13.51
C ASP A 891 -1.36 14.78 -12.25
N TRP A 892 -0.91 13.57 -11.88
CA TRP A 892 -1.39 12.81 -10.71
C TRP A 892 -0.73 13.24 -9.38
N GLN A 893 -1.05 12.60 -8.26
CA GLN A 893 -0.37 12.89 -6.98
C GLN A 893 1.02 12.21 -6.84
N PRO A 894 2.03 12.85 -6.21
CA PRO A 894 3.43 12.39 -6.16
C PRO A 894 3.62 11.01 -5.57
N GLN A 895 2.87 10.72 -4.52
CA GLN A 895 3.10 9.54 -3.71
C GLN A 895 2.65 8.25 -4.43
N ALA A 896 1.90 8.40 -5.53
CA ALA A 896 1.48 7.33 -6.44
C ALA A 896 2.21 7.37 -7.80
N GLY A 897 3.26 8.19 -7.96
CA GLY A 897 3.99 8.33 -9.23
C GLY A 897 4.91 7.15 -9.58
N SER A 898 5.49 6.43 -8.61
CA SER A 898 6.52 5.40 -8.90
C SER A 898 6.01 4.25 -9.78
N THR A 899 6.71 3.95 -10.87
CA THR A 899 6.37 2.83 -11.78
C THR A 899 7.35 1.68 -11.58
N VAL A 900 6.91 0.49 -11.95
CA VAL A 900 7.63 -0.76 -11.65
C VAL A 900 8.93 -0.85 -12.46
N PHE A 901 8.88 -0.59 -13.76
CA PHE A 901 10.05 -0.64 -14.64
C PHE A 901 10.58 0.74 -15.04
N GLY A 902 10.12 1.81 -14.38
CA GLY A 902 10.69 3.14 -14.57
C GLY A 902 12.11 3.20 -14.01
N ARG A 903 13.10 3.43 -14.88
CA ARG A 903 14.50 3.61 -14.49
C ARG A 903 14.69 4.87 -13.65
N TYR A 904 13.94 5.95 -13.94
CA TYR A 904 13.91 7.18 -13.14
C TYR A 904 12.55 7.87 -13.21
N LEU A 905 12.30 8.70 -12.19
CA LEU A 905 11.14 9.57 -12.09
C LEU A 905 11.60 11.00 -11.84
N GLU A 906 11.12 11.95 -12.64
CA GLU A 906 11.28 13.38 -12.40
C GLU A 906 9.93 13.98 -12.02
N ILE A 907 9.90 14.81 -10.97
CA ILE A 907 8.72 15.59 -10.60
C ILE A 907 8.99 17.06 -10.92
N LEU A 908 8.21 17.58 -11.85
CA LEU A 908 8.11 19.00 -12.15
C LEU A 908 6.99 19.59 -11.30
N TYR A 909 7.12 20.85 -10.87
CA TYR A 909 6.08 21.53 -10.11
C TYR A 909 5.66 22.78 -10.86
N ASP A 910 4.36 22.97 -11.09
CA ASP A 910 3.85 24.19 -11.69
C ASP A 910 3.79 25.36 -10.69
N GLN A 911 3.20 26.48 -11.12
CA GLN A 911 3.11 27.71 -10.31
C GLN A 911 2.27 27.52 -9.04
N ASP A 912 1.33 26.57 -9.05
CA ASP A 912 0.47 26.22 -7.91
C ASP A 912 1.07 25.08 -7.08
N SER A 913 2.33 24.71 -7.32
CA SER A 913 3.00 23.55 -6.71
C SER A 913 2.28 22.21 -6.97
N LYS A 914 1.47 22.13 -8.04
CA LYS A 914 0.93 20.84 -8.49
C LYS A 914 2.05 20.07 -9.20
N PRO A 915 2.21 18.78 -8.89
CA PRO A 915 3.29 17.97 -9.44
C PRO A 915 2.92 17.40 -10.81
N HIS A 916 3.92 17.33 -11.69
CA HIS A 916 3.83 16.75 -13.02
C HIS A 916 4.99 15.78 -13.26
N PHE A 917 4.75 14.63 -13.89
CA PHE A 917 5.71 13.53 -13.93
C PHE A 917 6.27 13.26 -15.31
N LEU A 918 7.59 13.11 -15.36
CA LEU A 918 8.28 12.51 -16.48
C LEU A 918 8.91 11.19 -16.03
N TYR A 919 8.73 10.16 -16.85
CA TYR A 919 9.23 8.83 -16.59
C TYR A 919 10.37 8.53 -17.55
N GLN A 920 11.41 7.88 -17.03
CA GLN A 920 12.46 7.33 -17.86
C GLN A 920 12.33 5.81 -17.91
N TYR A 921 12.25 5.23 -19.10
CA TYR A 921 12.24 3.78 -19.31
C TYR A 921 13.42 3.37 -20.19
N GLU A 922 14.12 2.30 -19.82
CA GLU A 922 15.24 1.75 -20.60
C GLU A 922 14.81 0.43 -21.26
N TRP A 923 14.95 0.37 -22.58
CA TRP A 923 14.80 -0.84 -23.37
C TRP A 923 16.17 -1.34 -23.83
N VAL A 924 16.52 -2.57 -23.46
CA VAL A 924 17.76 -3.23 -23.88
C VAL A 924 17.55 -3.79 -25.29
N ASN A 925 18.41 -3.38 -26.23
CA ASN A 925 18.32 -3.83 -27.61
C ASN A 925 18.80 -5.29 -27.72
N PRO A 926 17.97 -6.25 -28.17
CA PRO A 926 18.38 -7.63 -28.37
C PRO A 926 19.36 -7.81 -29.55
N HIS A 927 19.47 -6.82 -30.44
CA HIS A 927 20.35 -6.81 -31.61
C HIS A 927 21.30 -5.60 -31.64
N PRO A 928 22.19 -5.42 -30.64
CA PRO A 928 23.08 -4.26 -30.53
C PRO A 928 24.01 -4.06 -31.73
N GLN A 929 24.29 -5.13 -32.47
CA GLN A 929 25.11 -5.14 -33.69
C GLN A 929 24.42 -4.56 -34.92
N LYS A 930 23.08 -4.48 -34.92
CA LYS A 930 22.29 -3.97 -36.05
C LYS A 930 22.13 -2.45 -35.95
N THR A 931 22.11 -1.80 -37.11
CA THR A 931 21.80 -0.36 -37.19
C THR A 931 20.28 -0.17 -37.06
N ILE A 932 19.88 0.62 -36.07
CA ILE A 932 18.50 1.11 -35.92
C ILE A 932 18.31 2.25 -36.92
N ARG A 933 17.40 2.06 -37.87
CA ARG A 933 17.06 3.05 -38.88
C ARG A 933 16.19 4.15 -38.30
N SER A 934 15.10 3.75 -37.65
CA SER A 934 14.07 4.64 -37.12
C SER A 934 13.27 3.98 -36.01
N ILE A 935 12.58 4.80 -35.23
CA ILE A 935 11.57 4.37 -34.26
C ILE A 935 10.23 4.94 -34.71
N ARG A 936 9.23 4.08 -34.88
CA ARG A 936 7.85 4.51 -35.13
C ARG A 936 7.06 4.51 -33.83
N LEU A 937 6.28 5.54 -33.60
CA LEU A 937 5.36 5.63 -32.46
C LEU A 937 3.96 5.28 -32.92
N THR A 938 3.29 4.36 -32.23
CA THR A 938 1.89 4.02 -32.54
C THR A 938 1.08 3.84 -31.27
N ASN A 939 -0.18 4.27 -31.27
CA ASN A 939 -1.14 3.84 -30.26
C ASN A 939 -1.84 2.55 -30.75
N PRO A 940 -1.67 1.41 -30.04
CA PRO A 940 -2.21 0.12 -30.49
C PRO A 940 -3.75 0.03 -30.40
N HIS A 941 -4.44 0.99 -29.78
CA HIS A 941 -5.89 0.96 -29.63
C HIS A 941 -6.58 2.13 -30.33
N SER A 942 -7.57 1.79 -31.16
CA SER A 942 -8.29 2.71 -32.03
C SER A 942 -9.23 3.68 -31.31
N ASP A 943 -9.52 3.42 -30.04
CA ASP A 943 -10.60 4.01 -29.27
C ASP A 943 -10.10 4.98 -28.18
N PHE A 944 -8.79 5.21 -28.09
CA PHE A 944 -8.13 5.89 -26.97
C PHE A 944 -7.06 6.90 -27.38
#